data_AF-A0A329SD02-F1
#
_entry.id   AF-A0A329SD02-F1
#
_cell.length_a   1.000
_cell.length_b   1.000
_cell.length_c   1.000
_cell.angle_alpha   90.00
_cell.angle_beta   90.00
_cell.angle_gamma   90.00
#
_symmetry.space_group_name_H-M   'P 1'
#
loop_
_entity.id
_entity.type
_entity.pdbx_description
1 polymer ?
#
loop_
_entity_poly.entity_id
_entity_poly.type
_entity_poly.pdbx_seq_one_letter_code
_entity_poly.pdbx_strand_id
1 'polypeptide(L)'
;MSIHQTSPSTSRRPWLLLAGLCSQLLYRGDTIVSAQKDSWDPNGKFPSPTLLVNATTEQSNFCKPRHLDTLRSKPVPTNAWWGNLVTCDSTTNATGPIWPNPFAVSVEDSGAYGFSLSYPYRNRFFGGVTDGVAKYYAHPKRNEIQLTAFEFATSIPDMQVTNWTDLGVTVQLQAPLSTGTMKSSMVSGMAYFTATYQGLTPEILFEAPIATINGASVNIGTRYSGTKFNVLAVSGQQWWIHVYPSTSQSNGIQLNLATSMILQGLSSFNGVIRISTIIDSAQSTAQDTYSSCIVTGGDVEVTSDSKYSFKWKTDGDCSKGLFHYALDHHTKTLTAASVTEVINVAMYSATRGLMKGFVTVASPPAWSFYESRNIPVTHYPRSRLTKAAALQQDLFTKLRADIQNIWTVATDGSYYFTGKMVQQYASLCLMANDPVIVGTDVSLLRRCVTKLENAVTPYLDNSWKYKLKYDAIMGGVVSSEGFVTGDMNADFGNTVYNDHHYHYGYWVYMASVINYLHPTWTRLGDLNNMTRLLLRDVANPSREDPYFPKFRGFDWFRGHSYSHGMTTLGDGKDEESTSEDINLAYSMALFGQTTNHKRMKDIGRLMTKISVRSIQTYFLFDSTNTIHPAAYRAHMVPGILFDNKADYATWFSADEYMIHGIQMLPVTPVTEYVRTSTFVQEEWDNILSKLDIVKNDELSNSWLSLLYLSYARVNKAQALVKLNQCTTMMNGLSRSWALYMAAQY
;
A
#
# COMPACT_ATOMS: atom_id res chain seq x y z
N MET A 1 -17.77 -85.30 2.53
CA MET A 1 -18.66 -85.58 1.38
C MET A 1 -18.18 -84.70 0.23
N SER A 2 -17.73 -85.35 -0.85
CA SER A 2 -17.31 -84.89 -2.19
C SER A 2 -16.47 -83.61 -2.33
N ILE A 3 -15.21 -83.59 -2.80
CA ILE A 3 -14.65 -84.08 -4.10
C ILE A 3 -15.28 -83.26 -5.26
N HIS A 4 -14.61 -82.53 -6.17
CA HIS A 4 -13.27 -82.49 -6.81
C HIS A 4 -12.97 -81.01 -7.20
N GLN A 5 -11.74 -80.46 -7.13
CA GLN A 5 -10.61 -80.57 -8.11
C GLN A 5 -11.01 -80.10 -9.53
N THR A 6 -10.29 -79.25 -10.27
CA THR A 6 -8.84 -79.11 -10.54
C THR A 6 -8.61 -77.78 -11.33
N SER A 7 -7.61 -76.92 -11.04
CA SER A 7 -6.14 -76.98 -11.34
C SER A 7 -5.78 -76.16 -12.63
N PRO A 8 -4.49 -75.93 -13.01
CA PRO A 8 -3.47 -75.10 -12.34
C PRO A 8 -2.59 -74.26 -13.32
N SER A 9 -1.70 -73.41 -12.78
CA SER A 9 -0.28 -73.28 -13.21
C SER A 9 0.49 -72.43 -12.18
N THR A 10 1.36 -73.01 -11.34
CA THR A 10 2.84 -73.16 -11.51
C THR A 10 3.56 -71.83 -11.84
N SER A 11 4.68 -71.41 -11.24
CA SER A 11 5.54 -71.92 -10.17
C SER A 11 6.65 -70.88 -9.88
N ARG A 12 7.38 -71.08 -8.76
CA ARG A 12 8.78 -70.68 -8.47
C ARG A 12 9.05 -69.27 -7.90
N ARG A 13 9.53 -69.30 -6.64
CA ARG A 13 10.37 -68.33 -5.90
C ARG A 13 11.80 -68.23 -6.53
N PRO A 14 12.83 -67.52 -5.96
CA PRO A 14 12.95 -66.41 -4.98
C PRO A 14 14.04 -65.33 -5.36
N TRP A 15 14.39 -64.41 -4.41
CA TRP A 15 15.65 -63.61 -4.22
C TRP A 15 15.66 -62.08 -4.51
N LEU A 16 15.80 -61.32 -3.41
CA LEU A 16 16.77 -60.24 -3.08
C LEU A 16 16.72 -58.78 -3.62
N LEU A 17 16.81 -57.88 -2.62
CA LEU A 17 17.68 -56.69 -2.42
C LEU A 17 17.35 -55.29 -2.99
N LEU A 18 17.24 -54.36 -2.00
CA LEU A 18 17.82 -53.00 -1.88
C LEU A 18 17.38 -51.88 -2.86
N ALA A 19 16.65 -50.89 -2.34
CA ALA A 19 17.19 -49.59 -1.89
C ALA A 19 16.04 -48.57 -1.68
N GLY A 20 16.11 -47.77 -0.60
CA GLY A 20 15.26 -46.59 -0.40
C GLY A 20 14.65 -46.45 1.01
N LEU A 21 15.50 -46.26 2.03
CA LEU A 21 15.11 -45.96 3.40
C LEU A 21 15.21 -44.44 3.68
N CYS A 22 14.21 -43.94 4.41
CA CYS A 22 14.27 -42.84 5.38
C CYS A 22 14.74 -41.44 4.93
N SER A 23 13.78 -40.54 4.70
CA SER A 23 13.83 -39.16 5.20
C SER A 23 12.48 -38.44 5.00
N GLN A 24 11.49 -38.75 5.84
CA GLN A 24 10.30 -37.93 6.05
C GLN A 24 9.93 -37.96 7.52
N LEU A 25 10.64 -37.20 8.34
CA LEU A 25 10.25 -36.82 9.69
C LEU A 25 11.21 -35.72 10.15
N LEU A 26 10.71 -34.49 10.12
CA LEU A 26 11.14 -33.25 10.82
C LEU A 26 10.88 -32.02 9.92
N TYR A 27 9.61 -31.74 9.65
CA TYR A 27 9.11 -30.39 9.42
C TYR A 27 7.91 -30.21 10.36
N ARG A 28 8.19 -29.79 11.59
CA ARG A 28 7.16 -29.31 12.52
C ARG A 28 7.09 -27.80 12.37
N GLY A 29 5.88 -27.31 12.05
CA GLY A 29 5.43 -26.01 12.51
C GLY A 29 5.32 -24.90 11.47
N ASP A 30 4.43 -25.07 10.48
CA ASP A 30 3.79 -23.94 9.79
C ASP A 30 2.28 -24.24 9.66
N THR A 31 1.59 -24.31 10.79
CA THR A 31 0.13 -24.16 10.79
C THR A 31 -0.18 -22.70 10.58
N ILE A 32 -0.36 -22.33 9.31
CA ILE A 32 -0.83 -21.02 8.86
C ILE A 32 -2.13 -20.69 9.61
N VAL A 33 -2.04 -19.63 10.41
CA VAL A 33 -3.17 -18.95 11.04
C VAL A 33 -4.03 -18.33 9.93
N SER A 34 -5.26 -18.81 9.75
CA SER A 34 -6.37 -18.19 8.99
C SER A 34 -5.99 -17.56 7.63
N ALA A 35 -5.80 -18.38 6.59
CA ALA A 35 -5.91 -17.88 5.22
C ALA A 35 -7.40 -17.55 4.98
N GLN A 36 -7.75 -16.26 4.92
CA GLN A 36 -9.10 -15.85 4.54
C GLN A 36 -9.38 -16.35 3.11
N LYS A 37 -10.25 -17.35 2.99
CA LYS A 37 -10.70 -17.93 1.72
C LYS A 37 -11.73 -17.05 0.98
N ASP A 38 -11.68 -15.74 1.22
CA ASP A 38 -12.59 -14.81 0.59
C ASP A 38 -12.32 -14.80 -0.92
N SER A 39 -13.40 -14.79 -1.71
CA SER A 39 -13.33 -14.58 -3.16
C SER A 39 -14.38 -13.56 -3.59
N TRP A 40 -14.06 -12.80 -4.63
CA TRP A 40 -14.99 -11.90 -5.30
C TRP A 40 -15.98 -12.63 -6.21
N ASP A 41 -15.71 -13.89 -6.57
CA ASP A 41 -16.69 -14.76 -7.22
C ASP A 41 -17.78 -15.19 -6.22
N PRO A 42 -19.07 -15.06 -6.56
CA PRO A 42 -20.17 -15.46 -5.67
C PRO A 42 -20.16 -16.95 -5.28
N ASN A 43 -19.51 -17.82 -6.07
CA ASN A 43 -19.40 -19.25 -5.78
C ASN A 43 -18.12 -19.62 -5.01
N GLY A 44 -17.36 -18.64 -4.53
CA GLY A 44 -16.12 -18.88 -3.77
C GLY A 44 -14.95 -19.41 -4.61
N LYS A 45 -14.99 -19.23 -5.94
CA LYS A 45 -13.95 -19.71 -6.87
C LYS A 45 -12.99 -18.59 -7.28
N PHE A 46 -11.87 -18.95 -7.90
CA PHE A 46 -10.94 -17.99 -8.53
C PHE A 46 -10.94 -18.22 -10.05
N PRO A 47 -11.88 -17.63 -10.82
CA PRO A 47 -11.99 -17.88 -12.25
C PRO A 47 -10.73 -17.38 -12.98
N SER A 48 -10.32 -18.06 -14.06
CA SER A 48 -9.19 -17.61 -14.86
C SER A 48 -9.49 -16.23 -15.48
N PRO A 49 -8.57 -15.25 -15.38
CA PRO A 49 -8.65 -13.98 -16.09
C PRO A 49 -8.83 -14.14 -17.61
N THR A 50 -8.32 -15.25 -18.15
CA THR A 50 -8.37 -15.57 -19.59
C THR A 50 -9.76 -15.80 -20.15
N LEU A 51 -10.78 -15.90 -19.28
CA LEU A 51 -12.18 -15.94 -19.68
C LEU A 51 -12.70 -14.57 -20.15
N LEU A 52 -12.02 -13.48 -19.81
CA LEU A 52 -12.45 -12.10 -20.06
C LEU A 52 -11.42 -11.30 -20.86
N VAL A 53 -10.13 -11.55 -20.65
CA VAL A 53 -9.03 -10.80 -21.29
C VAL A 53 -7.94 -11.75 -21.76
N ASN A 54 -7.22 -11.41 -22.84
CA ASN A 54 -6.13 -12.26 -23.31
C ASN A 54 -4.96 -12.24 -22.33
N ALA A 55 -4.31 -13.39 -22.14
CA ALA A 55 -3.06 -13.46 -21.39
C ALA A 55 -1.88 -12.90 -22.21
N THR A 56 -0.86 -12.39 -21.52
CA THR A 56 0.40 -11.93 -22.11
C THR A 56 1.58 -12.26 -21.20
N THR A 57 2.76 -12.34 -21.81
CA THR A 57 4.06 -12.43 -21.13
C THR A 57 5.01 -11.30 -21.56
N GLU A 58 4.51 -10.30 -22.30
CA GLU A 58 5.26 -9.16 -22.83
C GLU A 58 6.03 -8.40 -21.74
N GLN A 59 5.55 -8.43 -20.50
CA GLN A 59 6.21 -7.86 -19.32
C GLN A 59 7.66 -8.37 -19.14
N SER A 60 7.94 -9.62 -19.52
CA SER A 60 9.29 -10.21 -19.39
C SER A 60 10.36 -9.46 -20.19
N ASN A 61 9.97 -8.80 -21.28
CA ASN A 61 10.86 -8.03 -22.13
C ASN A 61 10.68 -6.52 -21.92
N PHE A 62 9.46 -6.09 -21.59
CA PHE A 62 9.13 -4.67 -21.45
C PHE A 62 9.63 -4.07 -20.14
N CYS A 63 9.39 -4.76 -19.01
CA CYS A 63 9.76 -4.31 -17.68
C CYS A 63 9.96 -5.57 -16.81
N LYS A 64 11.13 -6.20 -17.03
CA LYS A 64 11.50 -7.49 -16.45
C LYS A 64 11.68 -7.38 -14.93
N PRO A 65 10.90 -8.10 -14.10
CA PRO A 65 11.10 -8.08 -12.66
C PRO A 65 12.43 -8.74 -12.27
N ARG A 66 13.00 -8.29 -11.15
CA ARG A 66 14.28 -8.78 -10.61
C ARG A 66 14.09 -9.49 -9.27
N HIS A 67 15.05 -10.32 -8.88
CA HIS A 67 15.15 -10.95 -7.55
C HIS A 67 13.97 -11.87 -7.17
N LEU A 68 13.29 -12.47 -8.16
CA LEU A 68 12.10 -13.30 -7.97
C LEU A 68 12.23 -14.71 -8.53
N ASP A 69 13.46 -15.19 -8.76
CA ASP A 69 13.70 -16.47 -9.42
C ASP A 69 13.11 -17.64 -8.64
N THR A 70 13.07 -17.53 -7.31
CA THR A 70 12.48 -18.54 -6.42
C THR A 70 10.96 -18.48 -6.31
N LEU A 71 10.29 -17.45 -6.85
CA LEU A 71 8.86 -17.17 -6.65
C LEU A 71 8.07 -16.88 -7.94
N ARG A 72 8.61 -17.22 -9.12
CA ARG A 72 8.01 -16.95 -10.44
C ARG A 72 6.59 -17.50 -10.65
N SER A 73 6.13 -18.45 -9.83
CA SER A 73 4.81 -19.07 -9.96
C SER A 73 3.71 -18.41 -9.12
N LYS A 74 4.03 -17.35 -8.36
CA LYS A 74 3.07 -16.64 -7.51
C LYS A 74 2.81 -15.24 -8.05
N PRO A 75 1.55 -14.76 -8.02
CA PRO A 75 1.25 -13.35 -8.26
C PRO A 75 2.02 -12.46 -7.28
N VAL A 76 2.69 -11.44 -7.81
CA VAL A 76 3.67 -10.63 -7.07
C VAL A 76 3.05 -9.28 -6.72
N PRO A 77 3.13 -8.85 -5.45
CA PRO A 77 2.80 -7.47 -5.09
C PRO A 77 3.73 -6.48 -5.81
N THR A 78 3.15 -5.53 -6.54
CA THR A 78 3.87 -4.51 -7.32
C THR A 78 3.91 -3.15 -6.63
N ASN A 79 2.87 -2.82 -5.86
CA ASN A 79 2.67 -1.52 -5.22
C ASN A 79 2.87 -1.63 -3.70
N ALA A 80 3.86 -2.41 -3.27
CA ALA A 80 4.21 -2.55 -1.86
C ALA A 80 5.34 -1.59 -1.48
N TRP A 81 5.43 -1.19 -0.21
CA TRP A 81 6.53 -0.34 0.33
C TRP A 81 7.94 -0.91 0.09
N TRP A 82 8.04 -2.22 -0.18
CA TRP A 82 9.27 -2.92 -0.52
C TRP A 82 9.45 -3.17 -2.02
N GLY A 83 8.57 -2.63 -2.87
CA GLY A 83 8.56 -2.86 -4.32
C GLY A 83 9.88 -2.50 -5.01
N ASN A 84 10.70 -1.62 -4.40
CA ASN A 84 12.06 -1.30 -4.85
C ASN A 84 13.00 -2.53 -4.93
N LEU A 85 12.67 -3.64 -4.26
CA LEU A 85 13.43 -4.90 -4.31
C LEU A 85 13.14 -5.75 -5.55
N VAL A 86 12.06 -5.47 -6.29
CA VAL A 86 11.59 -6.30 -7.41
C VAL A 86 11.34 -5.48 -8.68
N THR A 87 11.96 -4.30 -8.76
CA THR A 87 11.74 -3.34 -9.86
C THR A 87 12.32 -3.83 -11.17
N CYS A 88 11.87 -3.21 -12.25
CA CYS A 88 12.35 -3.49 -13.60
C CYS A 88 13.38 -2.49 -14.14
N ASP A 89 13.96 -1.67 -13.26
CA ASP A 89 15.05 -0.77 -13.64
C ASP A 89 16.27 -1.57 -14.10
N SER A 90 16.59 -1.46 -15.39
CA SER A 90 17.69 -2.13 -16.04
C SER A 90 19.00 -1.32 -16.02
N THR A 91 18.96 -0.08 -15.53
CA THR A 91 20.11 0.85 -15.56
C THR A 91 21.05 0.67 -14.37
N THR A 92 20.60 -0.01 -13.31
CA THR A 92 21.36 -0.24 -12.09
C THR A 92 21.04 -1.60 -11.49
N ASN A 93 22.00 -2.24 -10.82
CA ASN A 93 21.75 -3.44 -10.00
C ASN A 93 21.24 -3.08 -8.59
N ALA A 94 21.19 -1.79 -8.25
CA ALA A 94 20.73 -1.34 -6.96
C ALA A 94 19.23 -1.61 -6.80
N THR A 95 18.88 -2.15 -5.64
CA THR A 95 17.51 -2.11 -5.15
C THR A 95 17.41 -0.88 -4.26
N GLY A 96 16.67 0.15 -4.71
CA GLY A 96 16.51 1.39 -3.94
C GLY A 96 16.06 1.11 -2.50
N PRO A 97 16.24 2.05 -1.56
CA PRO A 97 15.89 1.81 -0.16
C PRO A 97 14.40 1.49 0.00
N ILE A 98 14.11 0.66 1.00
CA ILE A 98 12.76 0.30 1.45
C ILE A 98 12.52 0.82 2.86
N TRP A 99 11.27 1.08 3.18
CA TRP A 99 10.90 1.87 4.35
C TRP A 99 9.92 1.11 5.26
N PRO A 100 10.40 0.09 6.01
CA PRO A 100 9.55 -0.58 7.00
C PRO A 100 9.07 0.39 8.08
N ASN A 101 9.81 1.48 8.34
CA ASN A 101 9.59 2.47 9.39
C ASN A 101 9.62 1.85 10.82
N PRO A 102 10.28 2.49 11.81
CA PRO A 102 10.97 3.78 11.74
C PRO A 102 12.30 3.74 10.96
N PHE A 103 12.74 2.56 10.52
CA PHE A 103 13.98 2.38 9.78
C PHE A 103 13.80 2.49 8.27
N ALA A 104 14.91 2.85 7.60
CA ALA A 104 15.14 2.57 6.18
C ALA A 104 16.14 1.41 6.05
N VAL A 105 15.90 0.52 5.10
CA VAL A 105 16.77 -0.63 4.81
C VAL A 105 17.12 -0.62 3.34
N SER A 106 18.32 -1.04 2.99
CA SER A 106 18.72 -1.32 1.61
C SER A 106 19.57 -2.58 1.55
N VAL A 107 19.58 -3.19 0.36
CA VAL A 107 20.54 -4.22 0.02
C VAL A 107 21.65 -3.55 -0.78
N GLU A 108 22.86 -3.49 -0.22
CA GLU A 108 23.99 -2.87 -0.92
C GLU A 108 24.44 -3.75 -2.08
N ASP A 109 24.58 -3.12 -3.25
CA ASP A 109 24.93 -3.74 -4.52
C ASP A 109 26.38 -3.41 -4.97
N SER A 110 27.13 -2.69 -4.14
CA SER A 110 28.52 -2.32 -4.37
C SER A 110 29.27 -2.13 -3.05
N GLY A 111 30.59 -2.31 -3.08
CA GLY A 111 31.43 -2.25 -1.88
C GLY A 111 31.23 -3.48 -0.99
N ALA A 112 30.85 -3.27 0.28
CA ALA A 112 30.44 -4.36 1.15
C ALA A 112 29.00 -4.74 0.81
N TYR A 113 28.77 -5.92 0.23
CA TYR A 113 27.40 -6.41 -0.01
C TYR A 113 26.73 -6.78 1.30
N GLY A 114 25.43 -6.52 1.46
CA GLY A 114 24.74 -6.87 2.69
C GLY A 114 23.50 -6.03 2.92
N PHE A 115 23.01 -6.02 4.15
CA PHE A 115 21.88 -5.19 4.53
C PHE A 115 22.35 -3.99 5.33
N SER A 116 22.05 -2.80 4.84
CA SER A 116 22.28 -1.54 5.57
C SER A 116 21.00 -1.09 6.25
N LEU A 117 21.16 -0.59 7.47
CA LEU A 117 20.10 -0.02 8.29
C LEU A 117 20.38 1.47 8.55
N SER A 118 19.33 2.28 8.46
CA SER A 118 19.34 3.68 8.88
C SER A 118 18.16 3.97 9.79
N TYR A 119 18.35 4.85 10.78
CA TYR A 119 17.28 5.63 11.38
C TYR A 119 17.25 7.03 10.74
N PRO A 120 16.51 7.18 9.62
CA PRO A 120 16.68 8.30 8.69
C PRO A 120 16.18 9.64 9.25
N TYR A 121 15.33 9.63 10.29
CA TYR A 121 14.80 10.84 10.94
C TYR A 121 15.89 11.82 11.42
N ARG A 122 17.04 11.29 11.88
CA ARG A 122 18.17 12.11 12.35
C ARG A 122 18.77 13.00 11.26
N ASN A 123 18.60 12.61 10.00
CA ASN A 123 19.21 13.25 8.84
C ASN A 123 18.21 14.06 8.01
N ARG A 124 17.04 14.41 8.57
CA ARG A 124 16.04 15.21 7.85
C ARG A 124 16.64 16.51 7.34
N PHE A 125 16.38 16.84 6.08
CA PHE A 125 16.66 18.14 5.51
C PHE A 125 15.41 18.73 4.85
N PHE A 126 15.46 20.04 4.62
CA PHE A 126 14.39 20.83 4.01
C PHE A 126 14.92 21.47 2.72
N GLY A 127 14.12 21.43 1.66
CA GLY A 127 14.47 22.01 0.37
C GLY A 127 13.42 23.01 -0.12
N GLY A 128 13.86 23.95 -0.95
CA GLY A 128 13.01 25.01 -1.51
C GLY A 128 12.35 25.86 -0.43
N VAL A 129 13.12 26.35 0.53
CA VAL A 129 12.58 27.14 1.66
C VAL A 129 12.35 28.59 1.24
N THR A 130 11.10 29.05 1.37
CA THR A 130 10.67 30.44 1.16
C THR A 130 9.91 30.90 2.39
N ASP A 131 10.28 32.04 2.98
CA ASP A 131 9.65 32.61 4.18
C ASP A 131 9.50 31.63 5.36
N GLY A 132 10.48 30.74 5.54
CA GLY A 132 10.48 29.73 6.59
C GLY A 132 9.62 28.49 6.31
N VAL A 133 8.97 28.43 5.15
CA VAL A 133 8.17 27.28 4.68
C VAL A 133 8.97 26.53 3.62
N ALA A 134 9.24 25.25 3.85
CA ALA A 134 9.94 24.37 2.93
C ALA A 134 9.00 23.82 1.85
N LYS A 135 9.39 23.85 0.58
CA LYS A 135 8.68 23.17 -0.51
C LYS A 135 8.64 21.66 -0.33
N TYR A 136 9.70 21.08 0.21
CA TYR A 136 9.75 19.65 0.54
C TYR A 136 10.66 19.39 1.73
N TYR A 137 10.44 18.27 2.39
CA TYR A 137 11.43 17.69 3.31
C TYR A 137 11.66 16.23 2.95
N ALA A 138 12.88 15.76 3.15
CA ALA A 138 13.24 14.37 2.87
C ALA A 138 14.21 13.84 3.92
N HIS A 139 14.30 12.51 3.97
CA HIS A 139 15.19 11.79 4.86
C HIS A 139 16.13 10.92 4.04
N PRO A 140 17.40 11.30 3.89
CA PRO A 140 18.35 10.51 3.14
C PRO A 140 18.65 9.23 3.92
N LYS A 141 18.67 8.11 3.20
CA LYS A 141 19.18 6.85 3.74
C LYS A 141 20.70 6.93 3.90
N ARG A 142 21.21 6.46 5.03
CA ARG A 142 22.65 6.27 5.34
C ARG A 142 22.94 4.80 5.62
N ASN A 143 24.20 4.38 5.59
CA ASN A 143 24.62 3.04 6.02
C ASN A 143 25.07 3.10 7.48
N GLU A 144 24.21 3.59 8.38
CA GLU A 144 24.59 3.86 9.78
C GLU A 144 25.18 2.62 10.45
N ILE A 145 24.56 1.47 10.19
CA ILE A 145 25.07 0.15 10.52
C ILE A 145 24.72 -0.83 9.40
N GLN A 146 25.67 -1.67 9.04
CA GLN A 146 25.51 -2.64 7.97
C GLN A 146 25.91 -4.03 8.46
N LEU A 147 25.07 -5.01 8.15
CA LEU A 147 25.35 -6.42 8.35
C LEU A 147 25.78 -7.05 7.02
N THR A 148 26.98 -7.60 7.00
CA THR A 148 27.59 -8.30 5.86
C THR A 148 28.21 -9.62 6.32
N ALA A 149 28.92 -10.28 5.42
CA ALA A 149 29.69 -11.48 5.68
C ALA A 149 31.06 -11.37 5.02
N PHE A 150 32.09 -11.88 5.69
CA PHE A 150 33.46 -11.87 5.18
C PHE A 150 33.58 -12.50 3.80
N GLU A 151 32.78 -13.54 3.52
CA GLU A 151 32.74 -14.24 2.25
C GLU A 151 32.21 -13.37 1.08
N PHE A 152 31.51 -12.27 1.37
CA PHE A 152 31.03 -11.33 0.34
C PHE A 152 32.12 -10.36 -0.15
N ALA A 153 33.26 -10.27 0.51
CA ALA A 153 34.37 -9.42 0.07
C ALA A 153 35.00 -9.88 -1.26
N THR A 154 34.87 -11.17 -1.59
CA THR A 154 35.47 -11.78 -2.79
C THR A 154 34.43 -12.35 -3.76
N SER A 155 33.13 -12.27 -3.42
CA SER A 155 32.04 -12.80 -4.25
C SER A 155 30.77 -11.96 -4.13
N ILE A 156 30.19 -11.58 -5.26
CA ILE A 156 28.92 -10.84 -5.33
C ILE A 156 27.79 -11.80 -4.93
N PRO A 157 27.08 -11.60 -3.81
CA PRO A 157 25.99 -12.48 -3.42
C PRO A 157 24.82 -12.39 -4.39
N ASP A 158 24.18 -13.53 -4.66
CA ASP A 158 22.88 -13.55 -5.32
C ASP A 158 21.81 -13.09 -4.31
N MET A 159 20.98 -12.13 -4.74
CA MET A 159 19.89 -11.58 -3.95
C MET A 159 18.56 -12.10 -4.47
N GLN A 160 17.77 -12.70 -3.57
CA GLN A 160 16.43 -13.19 -3.88
C GLN A 160 15.42 -12.73 -2.82
N VAL A 161 14.28 -12.23 -3.26
CA VAL A 161 13.06 -12.16 -2.45
C VAL A 161 12.50 -13.58 -2.37
N THR A 162 12.49 -14.14 -1.18
CA THR A 162 12.16 -15.55 -0.94
C THR A 162 10.79 -15.75 -0.29
N ASN A 163 10.22 -14.69 0.31
CA ASN A 163 8.86 -14.71 0.83
C ASN A 163 8.30 -13.30 1.02
N TRP A 164 6.97 -13.18 1.13
CA TRP A 164 6.30 -11.98 1.61
C TRP A 164 4.98 -12.32 2.31
N THR A 165 4.62 -11.47 3.26
CA THR A 165 3.35 -11.46 4.00
C THR A 165 2.61 -10.15 3.72
N ASP A 166 1.48 -9.91 4.37
CA ASP A 166 0.76 -8.64 4.16
C ASP A 166 1.53 -7.46 4.76
N LEU A 167 2.41 -7.72 5.74
CA LEU A 167 3.10 -6.69 6.52
C LEU A 167 4.62 -6.70 6.37
N GLY A 168 5.19 -7.65 5.61
CA GLY A 168 6.65 -7.80 5.51
C GLY A 168 7.13 -8.62 4.31
N VAL A 169 8.43 -8.53 4.05
CA VAL A 169 9.15 -9.19 2.95
C VAL A 169 10.39 -9.89 3.51
N THR A 170 10.78 -11.02 2.91
CA THR A 170 12.00 -11.76 3.27
C THR A 170 12.97 -11.77 2.11
N VAL A 171 14.18 -11.26 2.35
CA VAL A 171 15.29 -11.25 1.38
C VAL A 171 16.38 -12.20 1.85
N GLN A 172 16.95 -12.95 0.90
CA GLN A 172 18.11 -13.80 1.09
C GLN A 172 19.26 -13.31 0.22
N LEU A 173 20.46 -13.28 0.80
CA LEU A 173 21.73 -13.15 0.12
C LEU A 173 22.48 -14.47 0.22
N GLN A 174 23.05 -14.94 -0.89
CA GLN A 174 23.85 -16.16 -0.95
C GLN A 174 25.13 -15.93 -1.76
N ALA A 175 26.29 -16.22 -1.16
CA ALA A 175 27.56 -16.17 -1.89
C ALA A 175 27.57 -17.28 -2.97
N PRO A 176 27.84 -16.98 -4.26
CA PRO A 176 27.68 -17.92 -5.37
C PRO A 176 28.49 -19.22 -5.23
N LEU A 177 29.65 -19.14 -4.57
CA LEU A 177 30.57 -20.27 -4.39
C LEU A 177 30.39 -20.97 -3.04
N SER A 178 29.42 -20.57 -2.22
CA SER A 178 29.18 -21.14 -0.89
C SER A 178 27.74 -21.61 -0.72
N THR A 179 27.52 -22.52 0.22
CA THR A 179 26.18 -22.85 0.72
C THR A 179 25.71 -21.87 1.81
N GLY A 180 26.53 -20.89 2.17
CA GLY A 180 26.24 -19.95 3.23
C GLY A 180 25.18 -18.93 2.81
N THR A 181 24.25 -18.63 3.72
CA THR A 181 23.17 -17.67 3.45
C THR A 181 23.03 -16.66 4.57
N MET A 182 22.59 -15.46 4.18
CA MET A 182 22.17 -14.40 5.08
C MET A 182 20.75 -13.99 4.71
N LYS A 183 19.81 -14.04 5.66
CA LYS A 183 18.40 -13.72 5.42
C LYS A 183 17.91 -12.63 6.35
N SER A 184 17.01 -11.79 5.88
CA SER A 184 16.32 -10.81 6.71
C SER A 184 14.85 -10.73 6.34
N SER A 185 13.99 -10.75 7.36
CA SER A 185 12.58 -10.40 7.23
C SER A 185 12.39 -8.95 7.68
N MET A 186 12.07 -8.07 6.75
CA MET A 186 11.75 -6.67 7.03
C MET A 186 10.25 -6.52 7.16
N VAL A 187 9.81 -6.01 8.30
CA VAL A 187 8.39 -5.94 8.67
C VAL A 187 8.03 -4.52 9.05
N SER A 188 6.89 -4.04 8.58
CA SER A 188 6.43 -2.67 8.82
C SER A 188 6.30 -2.41 10.32
N GLY A 189 6.93 -1.36 10.85
CA GLY A 189 6.92 -1.02 12.29
C GLY A 189 7.98 -1.73 13.13
N MET A 190 8.89 -2.51 12.54
CA MET A 190 9.84 -3.35 13.30
C MET A 190 10.68 -2.53 14.28
N ALA A 191 10.81 -3.02 15.51
CA ALA A 191 11.66 -2.41 16.54
C ALA A 191 13.14 -2.79 16.42
N TYR A 192 13.44 -3.86 15.69
CA TYR A 192 14.78 -4.39 15.47
C TYR A 192 14.95 -4.79 14.01
N PHE A 193 16.09 -4.45 13.42
CA PHE A 193 16.55 -5.10 12.20
C PHE A 193 17.13 -6.47 12.56
N THR A 194 16.84 -7.49 11.77
CA THR A 194 17.18 -8.88 12.09
C THR A 194 17.84 -9.53 10.88
N ALA A 195 18.99 -10.17 11.08
CA ALA A 195 19.64 -11.02 10.10
C ALA A 195 19.90 -12.43 10.65
N THR A 196 19.48 -13.43 9.90
CA THR A 196 19.76 -14.84 10.16
C THR A 196 20.92 -15.29 9.29
N TYR A 197 21.97 -15.80 9.91
CA TYR A 197 23.16 -16.32 9.26
C TYR A 197 23.16 -17.85 9.28
N GLN A 198 23.59 -18.44 8.18
CA GLN A 198 23.88 -19.86 8.08
C GLN A 198 25.22 -20.04 7.38
N GLY A 199 26.22 -20.59 8.08
CA GLY A 199 27.51 -20.94 7.50
C GLY A 199 28.35 -19.78 6.94
N LEU A 200 28.06 -18.53 7.35
CA LEU A 200 28.78 -17.32 6.94
C LEU A 200 29.45 -16.67 8.16
N THR A 201 30.54 -15.95 7.93
CA THR A 201 31.30 -15.25 8.98
C THR A 201 30.81 -13.80 9.09
N PRO A 202 30.06 -13.41 10.14
CA PRO A 202 29.42 -12.10 10.18
C PRO A 202 30.42 -10.96 10.24
N GLU A 203 30.14 -9.87 9.53
CA GLU A 203 30.82 -8.59 9.67
C GLU A 203 29.80 -7.49 9.92
N ILE A 204 30.08 -6.63 10.90
CA ILE A 204 29.23 -5.52 11.30
C ILE A 204 30.01 -4.23 11.08
N LEU A 205 29.57 -3.45 10.10
CA LEU A 205 30.17 -2.20 9.70
C LEU A 205 29.37 -1.05 10.32
N PHE A 206 30.07 -0.01 10.76
CA PHE A 206 29.48 1.21 11.30
C PHE A 206 29.91 2.40 10.43
N GLU A 207 29.02 3.38 10.25
CA GLU A 207 29.33 4.60 9.48
C GLU A 207 30.40 5.47 10.16
N ALA A 208 30.52 5.37 11.49
CA ALA A 208 31.47 6.13 12.29
C ALA A 208 32.30 5.20 13.20
N PRO A 209 33.53 5.61 13.60
CA PRO A 209 34.36 4.85 14.51
C PRO A 209 33.64 4.46 15.80
N ILE A 210 33.88 3.25 16.29
CA ILE A 210 33.37 2.76 17.56
C ILE A 210 34.18 3.41 18.70
N ALA A 211 33.49 4.09 19.61
CA ALA A 211 34.07 4.71 20.79
C ALA A 211 34.15 3.72 21.95
N THR A 212 33.04 3.04 22.26
CA THR A 212 32.98 2.06 23.35
C THR A 212 32.15 0.84 22.98
N ILE A 213 32.53 -0.31 23.54
CA ILE A 213 31.70 -1.52 23.55
C ILE A 213 31.47 -1.89 25.01
N ASN A 214 30.21 -2.09 25.40
CA ASN A 214 29.78 -2.37 26.77
C ASN A 214 30.31 -1.35 27.79
N GLY A 215 30.41 -0.08 27.38
CA GLY A 215 30.90 1.02 28.20
C GLY A 215 32.42 1.11 28.35
N ALA A 216 33.18 0.17 27.79
CA ALA A 216 34.64 0.21 27.79
C ALA A 216 35.20 0.76 26.48
N SER A 217 36.25 1.58 26.56
CA SER A 217 36.99 2.05 25.38
C SER A 217 37.57 0.88 24.59
N VAL A 218 37.55 1.02 23.27
CA VAL A 218 37.97 -0.05 22.35
C VAL A 218 39.38 0.17 21.82
N ASN A 219 40.09 -0.92 21.53
CA ASN A 219 41.34 -0.91 20.76
C ASN A 219 41.23 -1.88 19.58
N ILE A 220 41.75 -1.49 18.41
CA ILE A 220 41.80 -2.38 17.24
C ILE A 220 42.54 -3.67 17.61
N GLY A 221 42.01 -4.82 17.17
CA GLY A 221 42.49 -6.15 17.53
C GLY A 221 41.92 -6.71 18.84
N THR A 222 41.13 -5.93 19.59
CA THR A 222 40.44 -6.42 20.80
C THR A 222 39.34 -7.39 20.41
N ARG A 223 39.28 -8.52 21.13
CA ARG A 223 38.25 -9.56 20.97
C ARG A 223 37.14 -9.38 21.99
N TYR A 224 35.91 -9.53 21.54
CA TYR A 224 34.69 -9.47 22.33
C TYR A 224 33.94 -10.78 22.15
N SER A 225 33.45 -11.34 23.26
CA SER A 225 32.66 -12.57 23.27
C SER A 225 31.39 -12.33 24.04
N GLY A 226 30.25 -12.76 23.50
CA GLY A 226 28.98 -12.68 24.21
C GLY A 226 27.77 -12.78 23.29
N THR A 227 26.60 -12.68 23.91
CA THR A 227 25.29 -12.70 23.24
C THR A 227 24.66 -11.31 23.12
N LYS A 228 25.31 -10.29 23.69
CA LYS A 228 24.79 -8.93 23.72
C LYS A 228 25.93 -7.91 23.76
N PHE A 229 25.84 -6.87 22.94
CA PHE A 229 26.79 -5.78 22.89
C PHE A 229 26.07 -4.43 22.84
N ASN A 230 26.46 -3.50 23.71
CA ASN A 230 26.11 -2.09 23.62
C ASN A 230 27.25 -1.36 22.91
N VAL A 231 27.00 -0.80 21.74
CA VAL A 231 28.01 -0.10 20.94
C VAL A 231 27.69 1.38 20.90
N LEU A 232 28.66 2.22 21.28
CA LEU A 232 28.60 3.67 21.10
C LEU A 232 29.62 4.06 20.03
N ALA A 233 29.16 4.73 18.97
CA ALA A 233 30.02 5.32 17.96
C ALA A 233 30.46 6.74 18.37
N VAL A 234 31.58 7.20 17.83
CA VAL A 234 32.11 8.57 18.02
C VAL A 234 31.13 9.63 17.52
N SER A 235 30.24 9.29 16.58
CA SER A 235 29.12 10.14 16.16
C SER A 235 28.06 10.39 17.26
N GLY A 236 28.12 9.66 18.37
CA GLY A 236 27.10 9.65 19.42
C GLY A 236 25.92 8.72 19.15
N GLN A 237 25.89 8.04 17.99
CA GLN A 237 24.92 6.97 17.75
C GLN A 237 25.22 5.77 18.64
N GLN A 238 24.17 5.17 19.21
CA GLN A 238 24.30 4.03 20.11
C GLN A 238 23.37 2.90 19.65
N TRP A 239 23.85 1.66 19.78
CA TRP A 239 23.20 0.48 19.23
C TRP A 239 23.21 -0.68 20.22
N TRP A 240 22.11 -1.43 20.28
CA TRP A 240 22.11 -2.79 20.78
C TRP A 240 22.39 -3.77 19.64
N ILE A 241 23.27 -4.74 19.92
CA ILE A 241 23.44 -5.95 19.11
C ILE A 241 23.10 -7.15 19.99
N HIS A 242 22.00 -7.83 19.68
CA HIS A 242 21.59 -9.08 20.33
C HIS A 242 21.89 -10.27 19.43
N VAL A 243 22.41 -11.35 20.01
CA VAL A 243 22.89 -12.52 19.27
C VAL A 243 22.27 -13.80 19.84
N TYR A 244 21.63 -14.56 18.97
CA TYR A 244 20.96 -15.82 19.29
C TYR A 244 21.52 -16.94 18.41
N PRO A 245 22.54 -17.68 18.89
CA PRO A 245 23.06 -18.85 18.17
C PRO A 245 21.98 -19.93 17.98
N SER A 246 22.00 -20.65 16.86
CA SER A 246 21.05 -21.75 16.60
C SER A 246 21.22 -22.94 17.54
N THR A 247 22.39 -23.11 18.16
CA THR A 247 22.67 -24.17 19.13
C THR A 247 22.71 -23.60 20.55
N SER A 248 21.94 -24.20 21.45
CA SER A 248 21.85 -23.80 22.87
C SER A 248 23.16 -24.00 23.66
N GLN A 249 24.16 -24.66 23.06
CA GLN A 249 25.49 -24.90 23.65
C GLN A 249 26.53 -23.82 23.27
N SER A 250 26.17 -22.84 22.43
CA SER A 250 27.07 -21.77 22.03
C SER A 250 27.08 -20.62 23.05
N ASN A 251 28.28 -20.15 23.43
CA ASN A 251 28.50 -19.00 24.33
C ASN A 251 28.28 -17.62 23.63
N GLY A 252 27.53 -17.57 22.53
CA GLY A 252 27.29 -16.37 21.74
C GLY A 252 28.15 -16.30 20.48
N ILE A 253 28.66 -15.11 20.16
CA ILE A 253 29.56 -14.87 19.03
C ILE A 253 30.90 -14.31 19.54
N GLN A 254 31.97 -14.63 18.83
CA GLN A 254 33.28 -14.01 19.02
C GLN A 254 33.54 -13.02 17.89
N LEU A 255 33.76 -11.76 18.26
CA LEU A 255 34.03 -10.66 17.35
C LEU A 255 35.41 -10.08 17.63
N ASN A 256 36.13 -9.71 16.59
CA ASN A 256 37.34 -8.92 16.65
C ASN A 256 37.05 -7.52 16.11
N LEU A 257 37.54 -6.47 16.78
CA LEU A 257 37.55 -5.13 16.21
C LEU A 257 38.64 -5.05 15.13
N ALA A 258 38.29 -5.36 13.89
CA ALA A 258 39.21 -5.46 12.77
C ALA A 258 39.74 -4.08 12.33
N THR A 259 38.87 -3.07 12.35
CA THR A 259 39.21 -1.66 12.16
C THR A 259 38.45 -0.83 13.19
N SER A 260 38.64 0.50 13.23
CA SER A 260 37.84 1.35 14.10
C SER A 260 36.33 1.32 13.80
N MET A 261 35.89 0.77 12.66
CA MET A 261 34.50 0.75 12.20
C MET A 261 33.95 -0.65 11.92
N ILE A 262 34.74 -1.71 12.13
CA ILE A 262 34.37 -3.09 11.71
C ILE A 262 34.52 -4.06 12.87
N LEU A 263 33.42 -4.69 13.26
CA LEU A 263 33.41 -5.89 14.10
C LEU A 263 33.31 -7.12 13.20
N GLN A 264 34.37 -7.92 13.17
CA GLN A 264 34.48 -9.12 12.33
C GLN A 264 34.36 -10.38 13.17
N GLY A 265 33.49 -11.31 12.76
CA GLY A 265 33.39 -12.64 13.33
C GLY A 265 34.68 -13.44 13.17
N LEU A 266 35.07 -14.19 14.19
CA LEU A 266 36.27 -15.04 14.14
C LEU A 266 36.05 -16.40 13.46
N SER A 267 34.79 -16.78 13.26
CA SER A 267 34.39 -18.04 12.63
C SER A 267 33.03 -17.90 11.96
N SER A 268 32.67 -18.88 11.13
CA SER A 268 31.31 -18.98 10.61
C SER A 268 30.28 -19.07 11.74
N PHE A 269 29.12 -18.46 11.53
CA PHE A 269 28.04 -18.33 12.49
C PHE A 269 26.75 -18.93 11.94
N ASN A 270 26.02 -19.62 12.83
CA ASN A 270 24.67 -20.10 12.58
C ASN A 270 23.77 -19.55 13.69
N GLY A 271 22.85 -18.67 13.34
CA GLY A 271 22.01 -18.00 14.32
C GLY A 271 21.50 -16.65 13.83
N VAL A 272 20.98 -15.86 14.77
CA VAL A 272 20.39 -14.56 14.50
C VAL A 272 21.21 -13.45 15.14
N ILE A 273 21.42 -12.36 14.40
CA ILE A 273 21.93 -11.09 14.90
C ILE A 273 20.80 -10.05 14.74
N ARG A 274 20.47 -9.34 15.83
CA ARG A 274 19.47 -8.28 15.84
C ARG A 274 20.10 -6.96 16.22
N ILE A 275 19.72 -5.91 15.52
CA ILE A 275 20.19 -4.54 15.74
C ILE A 275 19.00 -3.66 16.14
N SER A 276 19.20 -2.80 17.13
CA SER A 276 18.27 -1.70 17.39
C SER A 276 19.00 -0.41 17.81
N THR A 277 18.47 0.73 17.36
CA THR A 277 18.99 2.06 17.73
C THR A 277 18.56 2.42 19.14
N ILE A 278 19.50 2.90 19.95
CA ILE A 278 19.24 3.46 21.27
C ILE A 278 19.12 4.99 21.15
N ILE A 279 17.96 5.54 21.52
CA ILE A 279 17.73 7.00 21.57
C ILE A 279 17.86 7.51 23.01
N ASP A 280 17.32 6.77 23.96
CA ASP A 280 17.36 7.08 25.39
C ASP A 280 17.34 5.80 26.24
N SER A 281 17.38 5.98 27.57
CA SER A 281 17.40 4.86 28.52
C SER A 281 16.11 4.05 28.54
N ALA A 282 14.93 4.67 28.37
CA ALA A 282 13.66 3.96 28.39
C ALA A 282 13.53 3.04 27.18
N GLN A 283 13.90 3.55 26.00
CA GLN A 283 13.97 2.76 24.78
C GLN A 283 15.01 1.65 24.88
N SER A 284 16.20 1.94 25.42
CA SER A 284 17.25 0.95 25.65
C SER A 284 16.75 -0.23 26.49
N THR A 285 16.07 0.05 27.62
CA THR A 285 15.52 -0.98 28.50
C THR A 285 14.44 -1.81 27.81
N ALA A 286 13.53 -1.17 27.07
CA ALA A 286 12.49 -1.88 26.32
C ALA A 286 13.09 -2.80 25.25
N GLN A 287 14.04 -2.29 24.47
CA GLN A 287 14.71 -3.05 23.42
C GLN A 287 15.47 -4.25 23.97
N ASP A 288 16.16 -4.10 25.11
CA ASP A 288 16.85 -5.23 25.72
C ASP A 288 15.85 -6.27 26.26
N THR A 289 14.77 -5.80 26.91
CA THR A 289 13.76 -6.66 27.56
C THR A 289 13.04 -7.57 26.57
N TYR A 290 12.67 -7.05 25.39
CA TYR A 290 11.83 -7.73 24.40
C TYR A 290 12.59 -8.26 23.18
N SER A 291 13.93 -8.27 23.24
CA SER A 291 14.83 -8.65 22.13
C SER A 291 14.68 -10.10 21.64
N SER A 292 14.13 -10.99 22.47
CA SER A 292 14.05 -12.43 22.16
C SER A 292 12.90 -12.82 21.23
N CYS A 293 11.87 -11.97 21.10
CA CYS A 293 10.74 -12.23 20.20
C CYS A 293 11.01 -11.62 18.82
N ILE A 294 11.15 -12.48 17.82
CA ILE A 294 11.67 -12.12 16.50
C ILE A 294 10.52 -12.11 15.51
N VAL A 295 10.12 -10.94 15.01
CA VAL A 295 9.09 -10.85 13.97
C VAL A 295 9.65 -11.30 12.61
N THR A 296 8.93 -12.17 11.92
CA THR A 296 9.30 -12.72 10.60
C THR A 296 8.32 -12.35 9.50
N GLY A 297 7.17 -11.78 9.87
CA GLY A 297 6.15 -11.26 8.95
C GLY A 297 4.83 -11.00 9.69
N GLY A 298 3.75 -10.80 8.94
CA GLY A 298 2.41 -10.76 9.52
C GLY A 298 1.32 -10.72 8.46
N ASP A 299 0.21 -11.39 8.76
CA ASP A 299 -0.96 -11.44 7.88
C ASP A 299 -2.09 -10.58 8.44
N VAL A 300 -2.85 -9.96 7.55
CA VAL A 300 -4.02 -9.15 7.88
C VAL A 300 -5.26 -10.01 7.81
N GLU A 301 -6.04 -9.97 8.89
CA GLU A 301 -7.35 -10.62 8.98
C GLU A 301 -8.45 -9.57 9.15
N VAL A 302 -9.39 -9.54 8.20
CA VAL A 302 -10.58 -8.66 8.27
C VAL A 302 -11.79 -9.41 8.81
N THR A 303 -12.16 -9.18 10.06
CA THR A 303 -13.26 -9.89 10.72
C THR A 303 -14.63 -9.29 10.39
N SER A 304 -14.72 -7.97 10.26
CA SER A 304 -15.96 -7.25 9.93
C SER A 304 -15.65 -5.91 9.25
N ASP A 305 -16.69 -5.15 8.93
CA ASP A 305 -16.59 -3.78 8.41
C ASP A 305 -15.97 -2.74 9.38
N SER A 306 -15.54 -3.19 10.56
CA SER A 306 -15.12 -2.36 11.70
C SER A 306 -14.01 -3.01 12.52
N LYS A 307 -13.61 -4.25 12.21
CA LYS A 307 -12.58 -4.98 12.97
C LYS A 307 -11.63 -5.67 12.03
N TYR A 308 -10.35 -5.47 12.28
CA TYR A 308 -9.25 -6.18 11.64
C TYR A 308 -8.13 -6.43 12.64
N SER A 309 -7.20 -7.31 12.26
CA SER A 309 -6.04 -7.59 13.08
C SER A 309 -4.80 -7.88 12.25
N PHE A 310 -3.65 -7.57 12.82
CA PHE A 310 -2.35 -8.02 12.34
C PHE A 310 -1.99 -9.28 13.13
N LYS A 311 -1.93 -10.41 12.44
CA LYS A 311 -1.49 -11.70 12.96
C LYS A 311 0.01 -11.81 12.72
N TRP A 312 0.79 -11.47 13.74
CA TRP A 312 2.24 -11.45 13.62
C TRP A 312 2.78 -12.89 13.54
N LYS A 313 3.73 -13.10 12.64
CA LYS A 313 4.54 -14.32 12.59
C LYS A 313 5.82 -14.04 13.35
N THR A 314 6.16 -14.92 14.28
CA THR A 314 7.27 -14.71 15.20
C THR A 314 8.03 -15.99 15.46
N ASP A 315 9.35 -15.86 15.58
CA ASP A 315 10.28 -16.89 16.04
C ASP A 315 10.94 -16.47 17.37
N GLY A 316 11.68 -17.39 18.00
CA GLY A 316 12.38 -17.14 19.26
C GLY A 316 11.47 -17.23 20.49
N ASP A 317 11.92 -16.63 21.60
CA ASP A 317 11.15 -16.59 22.85
C ASP A 317 10.28 -15.34 22.91
N CYS A 318 8.98 -15.52 22.73
CA CYS A 318 7.96 -14.48 22.78
C CYS A 318 7.17 -14.46 24.10
N SER A 319 7.67 -15.10 25.17
CA SER A 319 7.00 -15.11 26.48
C SER A 319 6.78 -13.71 27.08
N LYS A 320 7.64 -12.74 26.72
CA LYS A 320 7.52 -11.33 27.10
C LYS A 320 6.68 -10.48 26.12
N GLY A 321 6.19 -11.08 25.03
CA GLY A 321 5.47 -10.40 23.95
C GLY A 321 6.36 -9.82 22.86
N LEU A 322 5.75 -9.53 21.71
CA LEU A 322 6.39 -8.86 20.58
C LEU A 322 6.37 -7.34 20.80
N PHE A 323 7.55 -6.72 20.87
CA PHE A 323 7.71 -5.26 20.90
C PHE A 323 7.81 -4.67 19.49
N HIS A 324 6.94 -3.72 19.17
CA HIS A 324 6.76 -3.20 17.82
C HIS A 324 6.21 -1.76 17.82
N TYR A 325 6.50 -0.97 16.78
CA TYR A 325 6.11 0.44 16.69
C TYR A 325 4.82 0.65 15.89
N ALA A 326 3.87 1.37 16.47
CA ALA A 326 2.60 1.72 15.87
C ALA A 326 2.61 3.17 15.36
N LEU A 327 2.18 3.38 14.12
CA LEU A 327 1.90 4.73 13.58
C LEU A 327 0.75 5.42 14.31
N ASP A 328 0.66 6.75 14.19
CA ASP A 328 -0.34 7.57 14.89
C ASP A 328 -1.78 7.07 14.67
N HIS A 329 -2.20 6.77 13.44
CA HIS A 329 -3.57 6.30 13.19
C HIS A 329 -3.87 4.93 13.83
N HIS A 330 -2.87 4.06 14.01
CA HIS A 330 -3.03 2.79 14.72
C HIS A 330 -3.36 3.05 16.18
N THR A 331 -2.65 3.98 16.83
CA THR A 331 -2.85 4.26 18.27
C THR A 331 -4.27 4.71 18.61
N LYS A 332 -4.99 5.24 17.61
CA LYS A 332 -6.38 5.72 17.74
C LYS A 332 -7.42 4.59 17.68
N THR A 333 -7.05 3.38 17.23
CA THR A 333 -8.00 2.27 17.01
C THR A 333 -7.50 0.92 17.52
N LEU A 334 -6.22 0.83 17.88
CA LEU A 334 -5.60 -0.33 18.49
C LEU A 334 -6.26 -0.61 19.85
N THR A 335 -6.66 -1.86 20.04
CA THR A 335 -7.40 -2.26 21.24
C THR A 335 -6.45 -2.70 22.36
N ALA A 336 -6.67 -2.16 23.56
CA ALA A 336 -5.91 -2.53 24.76
C ALA A 336 -6.02 -4.02 25.12
N ALA A 337 -7.02 -4.74 24.59
CA ALA A 337 -7.13 -6.18 24.74
C ALA A 337 -6.02 -6.97 24.00
N SER A 338 -5.30 -6.35 23.06
CA SER A 338 -4.27 -7.01 22.24
C SER A 338 -2.84 -6.56 22.53
N VAL A 339 -2.67 -5.38 23.14
CA VAL A 339 -1.35 -4.77 23.37
C VAL A 339 -1.31 -3.94 24.65
N THR A 340 -0.11 -3.63 25.11
CA THR A 340 0.19 -2.61 26.12
C THR A 340 1.18 -1.60 25.56
N GLU A 341 0.93 -0.30 25.74
CA GLU A 341 1.87 0.77 25.37
C GLU A 341 3.11 0.71 26.28
N VAL A 342 4.30 0.81 25.69
CA VAL A 342 5.55 0.94 26.44
C VAL A 342 5.80 2.42 26.68
N ILE A 343 5.56 2.86 27.92
CA ILE A 343 5.57 4.27 28.30
C ILE A 343 6.91 4.92 27.96
N ASN A 344 6.85 6.12 27.38
CA ASN A 344 7.99 6.95 26.97
C ASN A 344 8.90 6.32 25.90
N VAL A 345 8.43 5.29 25.17
CA VAL A 345 9.20 4.70 24.07
C VAL A 345 8.54 5.03 22.73
N ALA A 346 9.22 5.84 21.93
CA ALA A 346 8.73 6.25 20.62
C ALA A 346 9.89 6.56 19.66
N MET A 347 9.65 6.36 18.36
CA MET A 347 10.58 6.70 17.28
C MET A 347 9.83 7.37 16.15
N TYR A 348 10.42 8.34 15.48
CA TYR A 348 9.78 8.96 14.34
C TYR A 348 9.93 8.11 13.08
N SER A 349 8.84 7.94 12.33
CA SER A 349 8.93 7.51 10.93
C SER A 349 9.52 8.64 10.07
N ALA A 350 9.88 8.33 8.83
CA ALA A 350 10.36 9.35 7.90
C ALA A 350 9.26 10.37 7.58
N THR A 351 8.09 9.94 7.10
CA THR A 351 7.04 10.87 6.62
C THR A 351 5.72 10.81 7.38
N ARG A 352 5.57 9.94 8.38
CA ARG A 352 4.28 9.65 9.05
C ARG A 352 4.32 9.93 10.57
N GLY A 353 5.16 10.88 10.97
CA GLY A 353 5.24 11.38 12.35
C GLY A 353 5.78 10.36 13.36
N LEU A 354 5.47 10.61 14.64
CA LEU A 354 5.95 9.82 15.77
C LEU A 354 5.23 8.47 15.85
N MET A 355 5.99 7.37 15.96
CA MET A 355 5.51 6.02 16.19
C MET A 355 5.69 5.63 17.65
N LYS A 356 4.66 5.08 18.28
CA LYS A 356 4.68 4.68 19.68
C LYS A 356 4.98 3.19 19.84
N GLY A 357 5.76 2.81 20.85
CA GLY A 357 6.11 1.43 21.12
C GLY A 357 5.00 0.66 21.85
N PHE A 358 4.67 -0.54 21.38
CA PHE A 358 3.70 -1.44 22.00
C PHE A 358 4.25 -2.85 22.13
N VAL A 359 3.82 -3.56 23.17
CA VAL A 359 4.08 -4.99 23.36
C VAL A 359 2.78 -5.78 23.25
N THR A 360 2.78 -6.91 22.54
CA THR A 360 1.61 -7.78 22.43
C THR A 360 1.33 -8.50 23.75
N VAL A 361 0.06 -8.57 24.16
CA VAL A 361 -0.39 -9.41 25.30
C VAL A 361 -1.03 -10.72 24.85
N ALA A 362 -1.41 -10.81 23.58
CA ALA A 362 -1.99 -12.02 23.00
C ALA A 362 -0.92 -13.08 22.69
N SER A 363 -1.30 -14.36 22.81
CA SER A 363 -0.52 -15.52 22.35
C SER A 363 -1.41 -16.40 21.46
N PRO A 364 -1.11 -16.57 20.16
CA PRO A 364 0.03 -15.98 19.43
C PRO A 364 -0.02 -14.43 19.35
N PRO A 365 1.12 -13.74 19.15
CA PRO A 365 1.19 -12.29 19.06
C PRO A 365 0.27 -11.71 17.99
N ALA A 366 -0.60 -10.76 18.36
CA ALA A 366 -1.51 -10.09 17.44
C ALA A 366 -1.83 -8.67 17.89
N TRP A 367 -2.09 -7.80 16.92
CA TRP A 367 -2.71 -6.48 17.13
C TRP A 367 -4.14 -6.50 16.64
N SER A 368 -5.09 -6.06 17.45
CA SER A 368 -6.51 -6.01 17.09
C SER A 368 -6.98 -4.56 17.07
N PHE A 369 -7.71 -4.19 16.03
CA PHE A 369 -8.17 -2.83 15.78
C PHE A 369 -9.69 -2.75 15.75
N TYR A 370 -10.23 -1.62 16.17
CA TYR A 370 -11.65 -1.30 16.07
C TYR A 370 -11.90 0.08 15.46
N GLU A 371 -12.48 0.09 14.25
CA GLU A 371 -12.89 1.28 13.53
C GLU A 371 -14.34 1.64 13.87
N SER A 372 -14.50 2.48 14.90
CA SER A 372 -15.80 2.92 15.43
C SER A 372 -16.51 3.99 14.58
N ARG A 373 -15.80 4.62 13.64
CA ARG A 373 -16.36 5.71 12.82
C ARG A 373 -17.53 5.20 11.97
N ASN A 374 -18.66 5.90 12.07
CA ASN A 374 -19.81 5.65 11.22
C ASN A 374 -19.70 6.49 9.94
N ILE A 375 -19.21 5.86 8.87
CA ILE A 375 -19.13 6.45 7.54
C ILE A 375 -20.13 5.70 6.65
N PRO A 376 -21.29 6.32 6.32
CA PRO A 376 -22.24 5.75 5.39
C PRO A 376 -21.60 5.56 4.01
N VAL A 377 -21.78 4.37 3.44
CA VAL A 377 -21.42 4.10 2.04
C VAL A 377 -22.72 3.96 1.26
N THR A 378 -23.14 5.07 0.64
CA THR A 378 -24.38 5.18 -0.13
C THR A 378 -24.15 5.98 -1.40
N HIS A 379 -24.86 5.69 -2.49
CA HIS A 379 -24.74 6.42 -3.76
C HIS A 379 -25.09 7.91 -3.68
N TYR A 380 -25.83 8.32 -2.65
CA TYR A 380 -26.26 9.69 -2.44
C TYR A 380 -25.62 10.28 -1.18
N PRO A 381 -25.48 11.61 -1.08
CA PRO A 381 -25.05 12.30 0.13
C PRO A 381 -25.91 11.96 1.34
N ARG A 382 -25.34 12.11 2.54
CA ARG A 382 -26.05 11.86 3.79
C ARG A 382 -27.30 12.72 3.94
N SER A 383 -27.19 14.00 3.60
CA SER A 383 -28.32 14.94 3.59
C SER A 383 -29.00 14.89 2.23
N ARG A 384 -30.32 14.65 2.21
CA ARG A 384 -31.10 14.67 0.98
C ARG A 384 -31.49 16.09 0.60
N LEU A 385 -31.37 16.40 -0.70
CA LEU A 385 -31.79 17.67 -1.27
C LEU A 385 -33.30 17.91 -1.07
N THR A 386 -33.70 19.15 -0.83
CA THR A 386 -35.12 19.54 -0.82
C THR A 386 -35.58 19.95 -2.22
N LYS A 387 -36.88 19.81 -2.52
CA LYS A 387 -37.45 20.25 -3.80
C LYS A 387 -37.23 21.74 -4.06
N ALA A 388 -37.32 22.57 -3.02
CA ALA A 388 -37.07 24.00 -3.13
C ALA A 388 -35.61 24.30 -3.52
N ALA A 389 -34.63 23.62 -2.90
CA ALA A 389 -33.22 23.78 -3.24
C ALA A 389 -32.92 23.30 -4.68
N ALA A 390 -33.54 22.19 -5.11
CA ALA A 390 -33.41 21.68 -6.47
C ALA A 390 -33.93 22.68 -7.52
N LEU A 391 -35.08 23.32 -7.25
CA LEU A 391 -35.66 24.37 -8.10
C LEU A 391 -34.80 25.64 -8.10
N GLN A 392 -34.30 26.07 -6.94
CA GLN A 392 -33.46 27.25 -6.82
C GLN A 392 -32.18 27.16 -7.66
N GLN A 393 -31.60 25.97 -7.77
CA GLN A 393 -30.42 25.72 -8.59
C GLN A 393 -30.75 25.30 -10.03
N ASP A 394 -32.04 25.18 -10.37
CA ASP A 394 -32.52 24.74 -11.68
C ASP A 394 -31.83 23.43 -12.13
N LEU A 395 -31.80 22.46 -11.19
CA LEU A 395 -31.05 21.22 -11.40
C LEU A 395 -31.61 20.35 -12.51
N PHE A 396 -32.93 20.33 -12.71
CA PHE A 396 -33.56 19.51 -13.75
C PHE A 396 -33.10 19.93 -15.15
N THR A 397 -33.11 21.24 -15.44
CA THR A 397 -32.67 21.79 -16.73
C THR A 397 -31.20 21.50 -16.97
N LYS A 398 -30.34 21.74 -15.97
CA LYS A 398 -28.90 21.48 -16.07
C LYS A 398 -28.58 20.00 -16.23
N LEU A 399 -29.24 19.14 -15.46
CA LEU A 399 -29.11 17.68 -15.59
C LEU A 399 -29.52 17.20 -16.98
N ARG A 400 -30.65 17.71 -17.51
CA ARG A 400 -31.11 17.38 -18.85
C ARG A 400 -30.09 17.81 -19.90
N ALA A 401 -29.52 19.01 -19.78
CA ALA A 401 -28.48 19.49 -20.69
C ALA A 401 -27.21 18.61 -20.62
N ASP A 402 -26.73 18.31 -19.41
CA ASP A 402 -25.54 17.47 -19.20
C ASP A 402 -25.71 16.06 -19.80
N ILE A 403 -26.90 15.45 -19.67
CA ILE A 403 -27.24 14.15 -20.29
C ILE A 403 -27.36 14.25 -21.82
N GLN A 404 -27.91 15.35 -22.34
CA GLN A 404 -28.14 15.56 -23.77
C GLN A 404 -26.88 15.91 -24.56
N ASN A 405 -25.84 16.46 -23.91
CA ASN A 405 -24.55 16.74 -24.52
C ASN A 405 -23.97 15.52 -25.25
N ILE A 406 -23.03 15.75 -26.17
CA ILE A 406 -22.34 14.64 -26.84
C ILE A 406 -21.30 14.05 -25.88
N TRP A 407 -21.35 12.74 -25.67
CA TRP A 407 -20.39 11.99 -24.89
C TRP A 407 -19.71 11.00 -25.83
N THR A 408 -18.42 11.18 -26.06
CA THR A 408 -17.65 10.35 -26.97
C THR A 408 -16.67 9.53 -26.15
N VAL A 409 -16.85 8.20 -26.13
CA VAL A 409 -15.83 7.29 -25.61
C VAL A 409 -14.89 6.95 -26.77
N ALA A 410 -13.65 7.41 -26.67
CA ALA A 410 -12.63 7.11 -27.66
C ALA A 410 -12.32 5.61 -27.65
N THR A 411 -12.17 5.02 -28.84
CA THR A 411 -11.83 3.59 -28.99
C THR A 411 -10.35 3.30 -28.71
N ASP A 412 -9.53 4.34 -28.63
CA ASP A 412 -8.13 4.34 -28.20
C ASP A 412 -7.91 5.16 -26.91
N GLY A 413 -8.98 5.35 -26.13
CA GLY A 413 -8.93 6.13 -24.89
C GLY A 413 -8.16 5.43 -23.76
N SER A 414 -7.56 6.27 -22.91
CA SER A 414 -6.94 5.88 -21.63
C SER A 414 -7.98 5.30 -20.67
N TYR A 415 -7.61 4.28 -19.88
CA TYR A 415 -8.49 3.72 -18.84
C TYR A 415 -8.75 4.73 -17.71
N TYR A 416 -7.83 5.67 -17.48
CA TYR A 416 -7.97 6.78 -16.54
C TYR A 416 -9.02 7.79 -17.00
N PHE A 417 -8.78 8.49 -18.11
CA PHE A 417 -9.66 9.59 -18.54
C PHE A 417 -11.05 9.09 -18.94
N THR A 418 -11.13 7.90 -19.56
CA THR A 418 -12.42 7.28 -19.86
C THR A 418 -13.12 6.84 -18.58
N GLY A 419 -12.39 6.33 -17.60
CA GLY A 419 -12.90 6.05 -16.25
C GLY A 419 -13.55 7.28 -15.63
N LYS A 420 -12.86 8.41 -15.59
CA LYS A 420 -13.39 9.70 -15.09
C LYS A 420 -14.70 10.07 -15.78
N MET A 421 -14.73 9.95 -17.11
CA MET A 421 -15.91 10.25 -17.92
C MET A 421 -17.10 9.35 -17.56
N VAL A 422 -16.91 8.03 -17.48
CA VAL A 422 -18.04 7.11 -17.21
C VAL A 422 -18.54 7.22 -15.77
N GLN A 423 -17.68 7.52 -14.79
CA GLN A 423 -18.12 7.84 -13.42
C GLN A 423 -18.88 9.16 -13.36
N GLN A 424 -18.42 10.20 -14.06
CA GLN A 424 -19.13 11.47 -14.17
C GLN A 424 -20.53 11.25 -14.73
N TYR A 425 -20.66 10.49 -15.82
CA TYR A 425 -21.95 10.19 -16.44
C TYR A 425 -22.84 9.30 -15.57
N ALA A 426 -22.28 8.32 -14.87
CA ALA A 426 -23.00 7.51 -13.88
C ALA A 426 -23.61 8.39 -12.77
N SER A 427 -22.89 9.41 -12.32
CA SER A 427 -23.37 10.37 -11.33
C SER A 427 -24.58 11.18 -11.84
N LEU A 428 -24.62 11.52 -13.13
CA LEU A 428 -25.80 12.12 -13.77
C LEU A 428 -27.00 11.16 -13.74
N CYS A 429 -26.78 9.87 -14.01
CA CYS A 429 -27.85 8.88 -13.98
C CYS A 429 -28.41 8.67 -12.56
N LEU A 430 -27.57 8.78 -11.52
CA LEU A 430 -28.04 8.83 -10.13
C LEU A 430 -28.95 10.03 -9.88
N MET A 431 -28.57 11.23 -10.36
CA MET A 431 -29.43 12.41 -10.26
C MET A 431 -30.76 12.22 -11.01
N ALA A 432 -30.73 11.57 -12.17
CA ALA A 432 -31.92 11.27 -12.96
C ALA A 432 -32.86 10.26 -12.29
N ASN A 433 -32.39 9.54 -11.27
CA ASN A 433 -33.19 8.66 -10.42
C ASN A 433 -33.70 9.37 -9.14
N ASP A 434 -33.30 10.61 -8.87
CA ASP A 434 -33.74 11.34 -7.69
C ASP A 434 -35.11 12.01 -7.93
N PRO A 435 -36.20 11.55 -7.27
CA PRO A 435 -37.54 12.11 -7.48
C PRO A 435 -37.66 13.57 -7.04
N VAL A 436 -36.72 14.08 -6.22
CA VAL A 436 -36.65 15.50 -5.88
C VAL A 436 -36.35 16.35 -7.12
N ILE A 437 -35.60 15.81 -8.08
CA ILE A 437 -35.19 16.50 -9.31
C ILE A 437 -36.18 16.22 -10.45
N VAL A 438 -36.51 14.96 -10.70
CA VAL A 438 -37.26 14.55 -11.90
C VAL A 438 -38.73 14.21 -11.65
N GLY A 439 -39.18 14.18 -10.39
CA GLY A 439 -40.52 13.69 -10.04
C GLY A 439 -40.65 12.19 -10.28
N THR A 440 -41.78 11.77 -10.87
CA THR A 440 -42.06 10.35 -11.17
C THR A 440 -41.75 9.95 -12.62
N ASP A 441 -41.32 10.88 -13.46
CA ASP A 441 -40.96 10.58 -14.86
C ASP A 441 -39.55 9.98 -14.95
N VAL A 442 -39.49 8.71 -15.36
CA VAL A 442 -38.25 7.95 -15.52
C VAL A 442 -37.68 8.03 -16.95
N SER A 443 -38.26 8.84 -17.84
CA SER A 443 -37.81 8.98 -19.24
C SER A 443 -36.36 9.45 -19.35
N LEU A 444 -35.96 10.43 -18.51
CA LEU A 444 -34.60 10.94 -18.46
C LEU A 444 -33.62 9.90 -17.91
N LEU A 445 -34.02 9.16 -16.86
CA LEU A 445 -33.24 8.05 -16.31
C LEU A 445 -32.97 6.97 -17.37
N ARG A 446 -34.02 6.49 -18.05
CA ARG A 446 -33.91 5.48 -19.12
C ARG A 446 -32.95 5.94 -20.20
N ARG A 447 -33.09 7.19 -20.67
CA ARG A 447 -32.16 7.77 -21.65
C ARG A 447 -30.72 7.82 -21.13
N CYS A 448 -30.53 8.23 -19.88
CA CYS A 448 -29.20 8.30 -19.27
C CYS A 448 -28.56 6.91 -19.23
N VAL A 449 -29.21 5.95 -18.59
CA VAL A 449 -28.69 4.60 -18.39
C VAL A 449 -28.40 3.92 -19.75
N THR A 450 -29.31 3.97 -20.71
CA THR A 450 -29.07 3.37 -22.05
C THR A 450 -27.85 3.98 -22.75
N LYS A 451 -27.63 5.28 -22.61
CA LYS A 451 -26.44 5.92 -23.19
C LYS A 451 -25.15 5.50 -22.48
N LEU A 452 -25.18 5.34 -21.16
CA LEU A 452 -24.05 4.83 -20.38
C LEU A 452 -23.73 3.38 -20.79
N GLU A 453 -24.74 2.52 -20.88
CA GLU A 453 -24.63 1.11 -21.30
C GLU A 453 -24.01 0.97 -22.69
N ASN A 454 -24.42 1.81 -23.63
CA ASN A 454 -23.84 1.86 -24.98
C ASN A 454 -22.38 2.33 -24.94
N ALA A 455 -22.08 3.35 -24.12
CA ALA A 455 -20.73 3.90 -23.99
C ALA A 455 -19.71 2.90 -23.44
N VAL A 456 -20.13 1.99 -22.56
CA VAL A 456 -19.24 0.98 -21.93
C VAL A 456 -19.17 -0.34 -22.69
N THR A 457 -19.96 -0.53 -23.74
CA THR A 457 -19.98 -1.78 -24.54
C THR A 457 -18.59 -2.17 -25.07
N PRO A 458 -17.79 -1.27 -25.65
CA PRO A 458 -16.44 -1.62 -26.11
C PRO A 458 -15.49 -2.07 -24.98
N TYR A 459 -15.64 -1.54 -23.77
CA TYR A 459 -14.91 -1.99 -22.58
C TYR A 459 -15.32 -3.41 -22.17
N LEU A 460 -16.62 -3.71 -22.17
CA LEU A 460 -17.13 -5.06 -21.87
C LEU A 460 -16.64 -6.11 -22.88
N ASP A 461 -16.55 -5.72 -24.15
CA ASP A 461 -16.08 -6.58 -25.23
C ASP A 461 -14.54 -6.63 -25.33
N ASN A 462 -13.84 -5.86 -24.48
CA ASN A 462 -12.39 -5.64 -24.52
C ASN A 462 -11.88 -5.35 -25.96
N SER A 463 -12.63 -4.49 -26.68
CA SER A 463 -12.46 -4.24 -28.12
C SER A 463 -11.73 -2.94 -28.43
N TRP A 464 -11.30 -2.20 -27.40
CA TRP A 464 -10.46 -1.02 -27.56
C TRP A 464 -9.13 -1.33 -28.25
N LYS A 465 -8.53 -0.29 -28.86
CA LYS A 465 -7.21 -0.37 -29.50
C LYS A 465 -6.16 -0.88 -28.52
N TYR A 466 -6.15 -0.31 -27.31
CA TYR A 466 -5.30 -0.73 -26.20
C TYR A 466 -6.12 -1.55 -25.21
N LYS A 467 -6.12 -2.87 -25.42
CA LYS A 467 -6.95 -3.82 -24.67
C LYS A 467 -6.39 -4.03 -23.27
N LEU A 468 -7.25 -4.42 -22.33
CA LEU A 468 -6.80 -5.05 -21.11
C LEU A 468 -6.20 -6.42 -21.46
N LYS A 469 -5.04 -6.70 -20.90
CA LYS A 469 -4.38 -8.01 -20.95
C LYS A 469 -4.12 -8.49 -19.53
N TYR A 470 -4.18 -9.80 -19.32
CA TYR A 470 -3.70 -10.41 -18.09
C TYR A 470 -2.19 -10.71 -18.23
N ASP A 471 -1.36 -9.99 -17.50
CA ASP A 471 0.07 -10.26 -17.41
C ASP A 471 0.32 -11.48 -16.51
N ALA A 472 0.78 -12.56 -17.12
CA ALA A 472 1.07 -13.81 -16.44
C ALA A 472 2.43 -13.81 -15.71
N ILE A 473 3.24 -12.74 -15.85
CA ILE A 473 4.55 -12.63 -15.19
C ILE A 473 4.39 -12.12 -13.76
N MET A 474 3.68 -11.00 -13.56
CA MET A 474 3.44 -10.45 -12.23
C MET A 474 2.07 -10.83 -11.66
N GLY A 475 1.16 -11.34 -12.51
CA GLY A 475 -0.18 -11.75 -12.11
C GLY A 475 -1.09 -10.55 -11.90
N GLY A 476 -1.58 -9.95 -12.98
CA GLY A 476 -2.44 -8.76 -12.92
C GLY A 476 -3.03 -8.33 -14.26
N VAL A 477 -3.93 -7.35 -14.24
CA VAL A 477 -4.58 -6.81 -15.44
C VAL A 477 -4.02 -5.44 -15.78
N VAL A 478 -3.49 -5.30 -16.99
CA VAL A 478 -2.79 -4.11 -17.46
C VAL A 478 -3.35 -3.65 -18.81
N SER A 479 -3.31 -2.34 -19.07
CA SER A 479 -3.47 -1.76 -20.41
C SER A 479 -2.33 -2.24 -21.31
N SER A 480 -2.66 -2.64 -22.54
CA SER A 480 -1.64 -3.01 -23.53
C SER A 480 -0.93 -1.81 -24.14
N GLU A 481 -1.27 -0.58 -23.77
CA GLU A 481 -0.75 0.62 -24.42
C GLU A 481 0.78 0.72 -24.34
N GLY A 482 1.37 0.49 -23.15
CA GLY A 482 2.83 0.50 -23.00
C GLY A 482 3.53 -0.58 -23.83
N PHE A 483 2.96 -1.79 -23.93
CA PHE A 483 3.50 -2.85 -24.79
C PHE A 483 3.46 -2.50 -26.27
N VAL A 484 2.40 -1.84 -26.73
CA VAL A 484 2.21 -1.47 -28.13
C VAL A 484 3.06 -0.26 -28.52
N THR A 485 3.20 0.72 -27.62
CA THR A 485 3.90 1.97 -27.89
C THR A 485 5.39 1.92 -27.55
N GLY A 486 5.79 1.00 -26.66
CA GLY A 486 7.13 0.98 -26.09
C GLY A 486 7.36 2.02 -24.99
N ASP A 487 6.31 2.69 -24.50
CA ASP A 487 6.41 3.74 -23.48
C ASP A 487 5.90 3.25 -22.13
N MET A 488 6.79 3.23 -21.12
CA MET A 488 6.44 2.85 -19.75
C MET A 488 5.52 3.86 -19.05
N ASN A 489 5.40 5.08 -19.57
CA ASN A 489 4.53 6.13 -19.02
C ASN A 489 3.15 6.18 -19.71
N ALA A 490 2.94 5.36 -20.75
CA ALA A 490 1.65 5.28 -21.43
C ALA A 490 0.54 4.91 -20.44
N ASP A 491 -0.61 5.59 -20.57
CA ASP A 491 -1.71 5.53 -19.61
C ASP A 491 -1.21 5.65 -18.16
N PHE A 492 -0.37 6.66 -17.89
CA PHE A 492 0.22 6.95 -16.57
C PHE A 492 1.03 5.80 -15.96
N GLY A 493 1.51 4.88 -16.80
CA GLY A 493 2.26 3.70 -16.38
C GLY A 493 1.40 2.54 -15.91
N ASN A 494 0.13 2.50 -16.30
CA ASN A 494 -0.76 1.35 -16.05
C ASN A 494 -0.12 0.03 -16.52
N THR A 495 0.56 0.01 -17.67
CA THR A 495 1.26 -1.21 -18.16
C THR A 495 2.32 -1.74 -17.19
N VAL A 496 2.88 -0.88 -16.32
CA VAL A 496 3.87 -1.24 -15.29
C VAL A 496 3.31 -1.12 -13.87
N TYR A 497 2.00 -1.31 -13.74
CA TYR A 497 1.25 -1.37 -12.47
C TYR A 497 1.15 -0.06 -11.69
N ASN A 498 1.44 1.09 -12.32
CA ASN A 498 1.11 2.36 -11.69
C ASN A 498 -0.41 2.56 -11.70
N ASP A 499 -0.94 3.13 -10.62
CA ASP A 499 -2.24 3.82 -10.59
C ASP A 499 -3.47 2.93 -10.89
N HIS A 500 -3.34 1.61 -10.81
CA HIS A 500 -4.46 0.70 -11.05
C HIS A 500 -5.65 1.00 -10.13
N HIS A 501 -5.42 1.37 -8.87
CA HIS A 501 -6.48 1.74 -7.93
C HIS A 501 -7.19 3.02 -8.35
N TYR A 502 -6.45 4.04 -8.81
CA TYR A 502 -7.02 5.26 -9.38
C TYR A 502 -7.87 4.94 -10.62
N HIS A 503 -7.29 4.26 -11.61
CA HIS A 503 -7.91 3.98 -12.90
C HIS A 503 -9.17 3.12 -12.69
N TYR A 504 -9.03 1.99 -12.02
CA TYR A 504 -10.08 0.98 -11.92
C TYR A 504 -11.17 1.36 -10.92
N GLY A 505 -10.87 2.21 -9.92
CA GLY A 505 -11.87 2.75 -9.00
C GLY A 505 -13.04 3.42 -9.72
N TYR A 506 -12.77 4.15 -10.80
CA TYR A 506 -13.80 4.77 -11.64
C TYR A 506 -14.78 3.79 -12.28
N TRP A 507 -14.25 2.68 -12.79
CA TRP A 507 -15.02 1.62 -13.43
C TRP A 507 -15.88 0.86 -12.41
N VAL A 508 -15.32 0.59 -11.22
CA VAL A 508 -16.05 -0.05 -10.12
C VAL A 508 -17.20 0.85 -9.65
N TYR A 509 -16.98 2.17 -9.55
CA TYR A 509 -18.04 3.12 -9.19
C TYR A 509 -19.19 3.04 -10.19
N MET A 510 -18.88 3.19 -11.47
CA MET A 510 -19.86 3.13 -12.57
C MET A 510 -20.65 1.81 -12.54
N ALA A 511 -19.96 0.68 -12.33
CA ALA A 511 -20.61 -0.61 -12.24
C ALA A 511 -21.58 -0.71 -11.06
N SER A 512 -21.22 -0.15 -9.89
CA SER A 512 -22.12 -0.09 -8.74
C SER A 512 -23.39 0.72 -9.05
N VAL A 513 -23.27 1.80 -9.83
CA VAL A 513 -24.40 2.64 -10.21
C VAL A 513 -25.32 1.91 -11.19
N ILE A 514 -24.79 1.22 -12.21
CA ILE A 514 -25.62 0.45 -13.14
C ILE A 514 -26.36 -0.67 -12.41
N ASN A 515 -25.71 -1.41 -11.50
CA ASN A 515 -26.38 -2.42 -10.69
C ASN A 515 -27.52 -1.83 -9.84
N TYR A 516 -27.33 -0.62 -9.32
CA TYR A 516 -28.35 0.07 -8.54
C TYR A 516 -29.53 0.57 -9.39
N LEU A 517 -29.25 1.12 -10.58
CA LEU A 517 -30.27 1.79 -11.41
C LEU A 517 -30.98 0.87 -12.41
N HIS A 518 -30.31 -0.17 -12.92
CA HIS A 518 -30.87 -1.08 -13.92
C HIS A 518 -30.42 -2.53 -13.69
N PRO A 519 -30.89 -3.16 -12.59
CA PRO A 519 -30.52 -4.53 -12.21
C PRO A 519 -30.99 -5.61 -13.21
N THR A 520 -31.84 -5.25 -14.17
CA THR A 520 -32.37 -6.15 -15.21
C THR A 520 -31.67 -6.02 -16.55
N TRP A 521 -30.61 -5.22 -16.66
CA TRP A 521 -29.86 -5.07 -17.90
C TRP A 521 -29.27 -6.43 -18.35
N THR A 522 -29.45 -6.78 -19.62
CA THR A 522 -29.06 -8.10 -20.15
C THR A 522 -27.56 -8.36 -20.09
N ARG A 523 -26.73 -7.31 -20.13
CA ARG A 523 -25.26 -7.40 -20.02
C ARG A 523 -24.73 -7.16 -18.61
N LEU A 524 -25.60 -7.08 -17.60
CA LEU A 524 -25.17 -6.84 -16.22
C LEU A 524 -24.20 -7.92 -15.70
N GLY A 525 -24.38 -9.17 -16.16
CA GLY A 525 -23.45 -10.26 -15.87
C GLY A 525 -22.03 -10.00 -16.37
N ASP A 526 -21.89 -9.55 -17.61
CA ASP A 526 -20.60 -9.20 -18.22
C ASP A 526 -19.90 -8.08 -17.44
N LEU A 527 -20.65 -7.01 -17.15
CA LEU A 527 -20.16 -5.88 -16.36
C LEU A 527 -19.69 -6.32 -14.97
N ASN A 528 -20.47 -7.18 -14.30
CA ASN A 528 -20.13 -7.66 -12.98
C ASN A 528 -18.89 -8.56 -12.99
N ASN A 529 -18.70 -9.35 -14.04
CA ASN A 529 -17.52 -10.19 -14.21
C ASN A 529 -16.26 -9.36 -14.47
N MET A 530 -16.33 -8.36 -15.36
CA MET A 530 -15.22 -7.45 -15.60
C MET A 530 -14.88 -6.61 -14.35
N THR A 531 -15.90 -6.15 -13.61
CA THR A 531 -15.69 -5.40 -12.36
C THR A 531 -14.99 -6.25 -11.30
N ARG A 532 -15.36 -7.53 -11.15
CA ARG A 532 -14.67 -8.45 -10.24
C ARG A 532 -13.24 -8.74 -10.71
N LEU A 533 -12.98 -8.80 -12.01
CA LEU A 533 -11.63 -8.94 -12.55
C LEU A 533 -10.75 -7.76 -12.10
N LEU A 534 -11.23 -6.52 -12.28
CA LEU A 534 -10.51 -5.33 -11.82
C LEU A 534 -10.33 -5.31 -10.29
N LEU A 535 -11.37 -5.66 -9.52
CA LEU A 535 -11.28 -5.72 -8.06
C LEU A 535 -10.33 -6.82 -7.56
N ARG A 536 -10.18 -7.93 -8.30
CA ARG A 536 -9.16 -8.95 -7.99
C ARG A 536 -7.76 -8.40 -8.26
N ASP A 537 -7.59 -7.57 -9.28
CA ASP A 537 -6.29 -6.94 -9.55
C ASP A 537 -5.85 -6.00 -8.41
N VAL A 538 -6.71 -5.10 -7.96
CA VAL A 538 -6.32 -4.07 -6.98
C VAL A 538 -6.52 -4.49 -5.52
N ALA A 539 -7.53 -5.32 -5.25
CA ALA A 539 -8.03 -5.60 -3.90
C ALA A 539 -8.45 -7.07 -3.71
N ASN A 540 -7.75 -8.03 -4.32
CA ASN A 540 -7.97 -9.45 -4.02
C ASN A 540 -7.75 -9.73 -2.51
N PRO A 541 -8.68 -10.40 -1.81
CA PRO A 541 -8.60 -10.57 -0.36
C PRO A 541 -7.84 -11.84 0.06
N SER A 542 -7.42 -12.69 -0.89
CA SER A 542 -6.90 -14.03 -0.58
C SER A 542 -5.64 -14.38 -1.35
N ARG A 543 -4.67 -14.97 -0.64
CA ARG A 543 -3.47 -15.58 -1.26
C ARG A 543 -3.76 -16.91 -1.95
N GLU A 544 -4.99 -17.44 -1.82
CA GLU A 544 -5.43 -18.63 -2.54
C GLU A 544 -5.81 -18.33 -4.00
N ASP A 545 -6.02 -17.06 -4.37
CA ASP A 545 -6.18 -16.68 -5.78
C ASP A 545 -4.83 -16.86 -6.49
N PRO A 546 -4.70 -17.81 -7.43
CA PRO A 546 -3.42 -18.08 -8.09
C PRO A 546 -3.08 -17.04 -9.16
N TYR A 547 -3.97 -16.07 -9.41
CA TYR A 547 -3.84 -15.10 -10.50
C TYR A 547 -3.50 -13.68 -10.02
N PHE A 548 -3.82 -13.32 -8.77
CA PHE A 548 -3.66 -11.95 -8.28
C PHE A 548 -3.04 -11.88 -6.88
N PRO A 549 -2.17 -10.90 -6.57
CA PRO A 549 -1.65 -10.73 -5.22
C PRO A 549 -2.75 -10.25 -4.28
N LYS A 550 -2.62 -10.57 -2.99
CA LYS A 550 -3.56 -10.08 -1.97
C LYS A 550 -3.32 -8.56 -1.76
N PHE A 551 -4.37 -7.75 -1.94
CA PHE A 551 -4.36 -6.28 -1.83
C PHE A 551 -3.14 -5.61 -2.49
N ARG A 552 -3.09 -5.59 -3.82
CA ARG A 552 -1.92 -5.12 -4.61
C ARG A 552 -1.39 -3.76 -4.15
N GLY A 553 -2.28 -2.78 -4.02
CA GLY A 553 -1.93 -1.39 -3.68
C GLY A 553 -2.18 -1.00 -2.22
N PHE A 554 -3.27 -1.47 -1.63
CA PHE A 554 -3.68 -1.03 -0.29
C PHE A 554 -2.78 -1.61 0.80
N ASP A 555 -1.98 -0.75 1.45
CA ASP A 555 -1.13 -1.13 2.56
C ASP A 555 -1.89 -0.97 3.89
N TRP A 556 -2.24 -2.09 4.51
CA TRP A 556 -2.99 -2.12 5.77
C TRP A 556 -2.26 -1.50 6.97
N PHE A 557 -0.93 -1.39 6.93
CA PHE A 557 -0.14 -0.74 7.98
C PHE A 557 -0.07 0.78 7.78
N ARG A 558 -0.04 1.29 6.54
CA ARG A 558 -0.11 2.75 6.30
C ARG A 558 -1.55 3.26 6.27
N GLY A 559 -2.50 2.38 5.95
CA GLY A 559 -3.92 2.66 5.87
C GLY A 559 -4.33 3.39 4.60
N HIS A 560 -3.49 3.38 3.56
CA HIS A 560 -3.76 3.96 2.24
C HIS A 560 -3.00 3.14 1.18
N SER A 561 -3.33 3.35 -0.10
CA SER A 561 -2.64 2.67 -1.20
C SER A 561 -1.30 3.31 -1.56
N TYR A 562 -0.47 2.59 -2.31
CA TYR A 562 0.65 3.17 -3.06
C TYR A 562 0.35 3.18 -4.56
N SER A 563 0.83 4.22 -5.23
CA SER A 563 0.57 4.51 -6.64
C SER A 563 1.54 3.81 -7.58
N HIS A 564 2.85 3.99 -7.42
CA HIS A 564 3.82 3.44 -8.35
C HIS A 564 4.08 1.93 -8.17
N GLY A 565 3.97 1.19 -9.27
CA GLY A 565 4.12 -0.27 -9.37
C GLY A 565 5.58 -0.72 -9.54
N MET A 566 5.94 -1.23 -10.72
CA MET A 566 7.25 -1.87 -10.94
C MET A 566 8.43 -0.91 -11.13
N THR A 567 8.15 0.39 -11.12
CA THR A 567 9.14 1.46 -11.25
C THR A 567 9.89 1.69 -9.93
N THR A 568 11.21 1.87 -10.03
CA THR A 568 12.06 2.24 -8.89
C THR A 568 11.85 3.72 -8.57
N LEU A 569 11.63 4.02 -7.29
CA LEU A 569 11.62 5.39 -6.79
C LEU A 569 12.69 5.54 -5.71
N GLY A 570 13.62 6.48 -5.92
CA GLY A 570 14.69 6.77 -4.94
C GLY A 570 14.15 7.21 -3.57
N ASP A 571 12.98 7.84 -3.59
CA ASP A 571 12.28 8.34 -2.41
C ASP A 571 11.37 7.29 -1.73
N GLY A 572 11.37 6.05 -2.23
CA GLY A 572 10.42 5.00 -1.86
C GLY A 572 9.07 5.18 -2.54
N LYS A 573 8.08 4.37 -2.17
CA LYS A 573 6.78 4.40 -2.84
C LYS A 573 5.97 5.63 -2.43
N ASP A 574 5.07 6.06 -3.31
CA ASP A 574 4.32 7.31 -3.18
C ASP A 574 2.80 7.11 -3.25
N GLU A 575 2.10 8.13 -2.82
CA GLU A 575 0.66 8.34 -3.02
C GLU A 575 0.42 9.85 -3.17
N GLU A 576 -0.32 10.24 -4.20
CA GLU A 576 -0.65 11.65 -4.51
C GLU A 576 -2.16 11.88 -4.33
N SER A 577 -2.99 11.18 -5.10
CA SER A 577 -4.41 11.44 -5.23
C SER A 577 -5.24 10.62 -4.23
N THR A 578 -5.20 11.03 -2.97
CA THR A 578 -5.89 10.30 -1.89
C THR A 578 -7.42 10.20 -2.08
N SER A 579 -8.02 11.14 -2.80
CA SER A 579 -9.43 11.10 -3.15
C SER A 579 -9.76 10.05 -4.23
N GLU A 580 -8.81 9.71 -5.11
CA GLU A 580 -8.95 8.58 -6.04
C GLU A 580 -8.75 7.23 -5.32
N ASP A 581 -7.83 7.14 -4.36
CA ASP A 581 -7.68 5.93 -3.50
C ASP A 581 -8.98 5.64 -2.73
N ILE A 582 -9.55 6.65 -2.08
CA ILE A 582 -10.84 6.52 -1.39
C ILE A 582 -11.97 6.16 -2.35
N ASN A 583 -11.95 6.67 -3.58
CA ASN A 583 -12.97 6.36 -4.57
C ASN A 583 -13.01 4.85 -4.86
N LEU A 584 -11.87 4.16 -4.93
CA LEU A 584 -11.84 2.69 -5.06
C LEU A 584 -12.49 2.01 -3.86
N ALA A 585 -12.03 2.31 -2.64
CA ALA A 585 -12.52 1.64 -1.42
C ALA A 585 -14.03 1.81 -1.22
N TYR A 586 -14.52 3.03 -1.45
CA TYR A 586 -15.94 3.37 -1.40
C TYR A 586 -16.73 2.66 -2.51
N SER A 587 -16.22 2.62 -3.73
CA SER A 587 -16.88 1.97 -4.85
C SER A 587 -16.96 0.46 -4.70
N MET A 588 -15.92 -0.17 -4.14
CA MET A 588 -15.94 -1.59 -3.78
C MET A 588 -17.06 -1.90 -2.78
N ALA A 589 -17.24 -1.05 -1.77
CA ALA A 589 -18.32 -1.21 -0.81
C ALA A 589 -19.71 -1.07 -1.46
N LEU A 590 -19.90 -0.08 -2.33
CA LEU A 590 -21.15 0.09 -3.09
C LEU A 590 -21.42 -1.10 -4.00
N PHE A 591 -20.42 -1.56 -4.75
CA PHE A 591 -20.57 -2.69 -5.66
C PHE A 591 -20.89 -3.99 -4.92
N GLY A 592 -20.21 -4.24 -3.79
CA GLY A 592 -20.55 -5.36 -2.90
C GLY A 592 -21.98 -5.26 -2.37
N GLN A 593 -22.46 -4.05 -2.05
CA GLN A 593 -23.85 -3.85 -1.64
C GLN A 593 -24.86 -4.12 -2.76
N THR A 594 -24.64 -3.58 -3.96
CA THR A 594 -25.59 -3.69 -5.08
C THR A 594 -25.60 -5.09 -5.71
N THR A 595 -24.51 -5.85 -5.55
CA THR A 595 -24.43 -7.26 -5.97
C THR A 595 -24.72 -8.26 -4.86
N ASN A 596 -25.11 -7.77 -3.68
CA ASN A 596 -25.37 -8.58 -2.47
C ASN A 596 -24.18 -9.47 -2.05
N HIS A 597 -22.94 -9.02 -2.28
CA HIS A 597 -21.71 -9.67 -1.84
C HIS A 597 -21.26 -9.11 -0.48
N LYS A 598 -21.66 -9.77 0.61
CA LYS A 598 -21.46 -9.27 1.98
C LYS A 598 -19.99 -9.06 2.34
N ARG A 599 -19.08 -9.99 2.00
CA ARG A 599 -17.66 -9.88 2.37
C ARG A 599 -16.98 -8.73 1.63
N MET A 600 -17.25 -8.58 0.33
CA MET A 600 -16.77 -7.45 -0.46
C MET A 600 -17.25 -6.11 0.10
N LYS A 601 -18.54 -6.01 0.44
CA LYS A 601 -19.12 -4.83 1.09
C LYS A 601 -18.40 -4.51 2.40
N ASP A 602 -18.24 -5.50 3.28
CA ASP A 602 -17.65 -5.29 4.61
C ASP A 602 -16.17 -4.88 4.50
N ILE A 603 -15.40 -5.52 3.62
CA ILE A 603 -13.99 -5.16 3.38
C ILE A 603 -13.89 -3.75 2.79
N GLY A 604 -14.67 -3.40 1.76
CA GLY A 604 -14.66 -2.04 1.19
C GLY A 604 -15.04 -0.96 2.22
N ARG A 605 -16.02 -1.24 3.10
CA ARG A 605 -16.40 -0.32 4.19
C ARG A 605 -15.29 -0.15 5.20
N LEU A 606 -14.59 -1.23 5.55
CA LEU A 606 -13.46 -1.15 6.45
C LEU A 606 -12.30 -0.36 5.83
N MET A 607 -11.92 -0.66 4.59
CA MET A 607 -10.90 0.09 3.84
C MET A 607 -11.25 1.58 3.82
N THR A 608 -12.51 1.93 3.52
CA THR A 608 -12.98 3.33 3.54
C THR A 608 -12.73 4.01 4.89
N LYS A 609 -13.05 3.34 6.02
CA LYS A 609 -12.85 3.90 7.36
C LYS A 609 -11.38 4.13 7.69
N ILE A 610 -10.53 3.17 7.33
CA ILE A 610 -9.08 3.23 7.53
C ILE A 610 -8.49 4.35 6.67
N SER A 611 -8.81 4.41 5.37
CA SER A 611 -8.36 5.47 4.46
C SER A 611 -8.77 6.86 4.93
N VAL A 612 -10.03 7.07 5.36
CA VAL A 612 -10.46 8.37 5.89
C VAL A 612 -9.61 8.80 7.10
N ARG A 613 -9.25 7.85 7.98
CA ARG A 613 -8.42 8.15 9.15
C ARG A 613 -6.97 8.43 8.76
N SER A 614 -6.37 7.62 7.90
CA SER A 614 -4.98 7.79 7.47
C SER A 614 -4.81 9.08 6.67
N ILE A 615 -5.75 9.41 5.78
CA ILE A 615 -5.71 10.63 4.95
C ILE A 615 -5.84 11.89 5.81
N GLN A 616 -6.77 11.91 6.77
CA GLN A 616 -6.85 13.00 7.75
C GLN A 616 -5.60 13.12 8.63
N THR A 617 -4.84 12.05 8.80
CA THR A 617 -3.64 12.06 9.64
C THR A 617 -2.41 12.51 8.84
N TYR A 618 -2.23 12.02 7.60
CA TYR A 618 -0.98 12.15 6.84
C TYR A 618 -1.07 13.01 5.58
N PHE A 619 -2.26 13.46 5.19
CA PHE A 619 -2.44 14.23 3.95
C PHE A 619 -3.19 15.54 4.14
N LEU A 620 -4.02 15.67 5.19
CA LEU A 620 -4.78 16.88 5.46
C LEU A 620 -4.35 17.49 6.81
N PHE A 621 -3.53 18.54 6.77
CA PHE A 621 -2.92 19.16 7.94
C PHE A 621 -3.76 20.34 8.42
N ASP A 622 -4.79 20.04 9.21
CA ASP A 622 -5.42 21.10 10.00
C ASP A 622 -4.47 21.61 11.09
N SER A 623 -4.88 22.68 11.77
CA SER A 623 -4.13 23.34 12.84
C SER A 623 -3.76 22.43 14.01
N THR A 624 -4.42 21.27 14.16
CA THR A 624 -4.13 20.28 15.21
C THR A 624 -3.12 19.21 14.78
N ASN A 625 -2.77 19.16 13.49
CA ASN A 625 -1.88 18.13 12.95
C ASN A 625 -0.44 18.32 13.46
N THR A 626 0.14 17.24 14.01
CA THR A 626 1.53 17.20 14.50
C THR A 626 2.42 16.22 13.75
N ILE A 627 1.94 15.64 12.64
CA ILE A 627 2.66 14.60 11.88
C ILE A 627 3.83 15.20 11.13
N HIS A 628 3.57 16.24 10.33
CA HIS A 628 4.57 16.89 9.51
C HIS A 628 5.32 17.96 10.32
N PRO A 629 6.59 18.28 9.98
CA PRO A 629 7.35 19.31 10.66
C PRO A 629 6.72 20.70 10.49
N ALA A 630 6.90 21.58 11.48
CA ALA A 630 6.34 22.93 11.46
C ALA A 630 6.76 23.75 10.24
N ALA A 631 7.99 23.56 9.76
CA ALA A 631 8.51 24.18 8.54
C ALA A 631 7.83 23.72 7.24
N TYR A 632 6.90 22.75 7.30
CA TYR A 632 6.19 22.21 6.14
C TYR A 632 4.67 22.30 6.26
N ARG A 633 4.13 22.21 7.49
CA ARG A 633 2.67 22.12 7.74
C ARG A 633 1.85 23.29 7.19
N ALA A 634 2.46 24.44 6.96
CA ALA A 634 1.77 25.61 6.40
C ALA A 634 1.15 25.34 5.02
N HIS A 635 1.64 24.34 4.27
CA HIS A 635 1.06 23.89 3.00
C HIS A 635 -0.30 23.21 3.12
N MET A 636 -0.66 22.74 4.33
CA MET A 636 -1.92 22.03 4.62
C MET A 636 -2.14 20.69 3.92
N VAL A 637 -1.45 20.41 2.82
CA VAL A 637 -1.40 19.12 2.13
C VAL A 637 0.05 18.78 1.76
N PRO A 638 0.42 17.49 1.62
CA PRO A 638 1.79 17.14 1.28
C PRO A 638 2.12 17.38 -0.17
N GLY A 639 1.15 17.54 -1.08
CA GLY A 639 1.37 17.26 -2.50
C GLY A 639 1.56 15.76 -2.69
N ILE A 640 2.76 15.33 -3.08
CA ILE A 640 3.09 13.91 -3.21
C ILE A 640 3.75 13.42 -1.91
N LEU A 641 3.18 12.38 -1.30
CA LEU A 641 3.74 11.76 -0.10
C LEU A 641 4.48 10.47 -0.47
N PHE A 642 5.80 10.50 -0.38
CA PHE A 642 6.67 9.35 -0.51
C PHE A 642 6.93 8.70 0.87
N ASP A 643 7.60 7.55 0.87
CA ASP A 643 8.07 6.96 2.11
C ASP A 643 9.14 7.78 2.83
N ASN A 644 10.05 8.44 2.09
CA ASN A 644 11.13 9.24 2.69
C ASN A 644 10.90 10.76 2.64
N LYS A 645 9.99 11.23 1.79
CA LYS A 645 9.83 12.63 1.39
C LYS A 645 8.35 13.04 1.37
N ALA A 646 8.07 14.29 1.76
CA ALA A 646 6.84 14.96 1.36
C ALA A 646 7.21 16.16 0.49
N ASP A 647 6.58 16.29 -0.68
CA ASP A 647 6.93 17.27 -1.71
C ASP A 647 5.68 18.01 -2.21
N TYR A 648 5.61 19.32 -1.92
CA TYR A 648 4.49 20.18 -2.26
C TYR A 648 4.52 20.47 -3.76
N ALA A 649 4.04 19.49 -4.51
CA ALA A 649 4.08 19.39 -5.96
C ALA A 649 2.97 18.45 -6.43
N THR A 650 2.80 18.37 -7.75
CA THR A 650 2.12 17.25 -8.41
C THR A 650 3.00 16.66 -9.49
N TRP A 651 2.64 15.49 -10.01
CA TRP A 651 3.34 14.88 -11.14
C TRP A 651 3.19 15.64 -12.45
N PHE A 652 2.24 16.59 -12.55
CA PHE A 652 1.87 17.25 -13.81
C PHE A 652 1.86 18.78 -13.78
N SER A 653 1.88 19.41 -12.61
CA SER A 653 1.86 20.87 -12.45
C SER A 653 2.43 21.35 -11.11
N ALA A 654 3.00 22.55 -11.10
CA ALA A 654 3.43 23.23 -9.88
C ALA A 654 2.37 24.23 -9.35
N ASP A 655 1.25 24.38 -10.05
CA ASP A 655 0.19 25.31 -9.66
C ASP A 655 -0.49 24.88 -8.35
N GLU A 656 -0.52 25.75 -7.35
CA GLU A 656 -1.05 25.46 -6.01
C GLU A 656 -2.52 24.99 -6.04
N TYR A 657 -3.35 25.57 -6.91
CA TYR A 657 -4.73 25.12 -7.05
C TYR A 657 -4.85 23.67 -7.55
N MET A 658 -3.87 23.16 -8.30
CA MET A 658 -3.82 21.76 -8.71
C MET A 658 -3.26 20.87 -7.59
N ILE A 659 -2.23 21.32 -6.86
CA ILE A 659 -1.66 20.62 -5.68
C ILE A 659 -2.74 20.36 -4.61
N HIS A 660 -3.61 21.34 -4.37
CA HIS A 660 -4.75 21.17 -3.47
C HIS A 660 -5.92 20.44 -4.14
N GLY A 661 -6.23 20.80 -5.38
CA GLY A 661 -7.38 20.26 -6.11
C GLY A 661 -7.31 18.75 -6.34
N ILE A 662 -6.11 18.18 -6.50
CA ILE A 662 -5.95 16.73 -6.70
C ILE A 662 -6.49 15.92 -5.50
N GLN A 663 -6.51 16.51 -4.29
CA GLN A 663 -7.05 15.92 -3.07
C GLN A 663 -8.59 16.05 -2.93
N MET A 664 -9.29 16.54 -3.97
CA MET A 664 -10.73 16.82 -3.95
C MET A 664 -11.53 16.01 -4.97
N LEU A 665 -10.86 15.32 -5.90
CA LEU A 665 -11.49 14.61 -7.02
C LEU A 665 -11.23 13.10 -6.98
N PRO A 666 -12.17 12.26 -7.44
CA PRO A 666 -13.52 12.62 -7.91
C PRO A 666 -14.46 12.94 -6.75
N VAL A 667 -15.47 13.76 -7.04
CA VAL A 667 -16.46 14.15 -6.03
C VAL A 667 -17.54 13.11 -5.91
N THR A 668 -17.55 12.42 -4.77
CA THR A 668 -18.51 11.39 -4.39
C THR A 668 -19.02 11.66 -2.98
N PRO A 669 -20.14 11.04 -2.54
CA PRO A 669 -20.65 11.19 -1.18
C PRO A 669 -19.61 10.95 -0.07
N VAL A 670 -18.62 10.08 -0.26
CA VAL A 670 -17.63 9.78 0.78
C VAL A 670 -16.66 10.93 1.03
N THR A 671 -16.42 11.83 0.05
CA THR A 671 -15.47 12.94 0.21
C THR A 671 -15.85 13.87 1.36
N GLU A 672 -17.14 13.90 1.74
CA GLU A 672 -17.62 14.72 2.86
C GLU A 672 -17.04 14.29 4.22
N TYR A 673 -16.67 13.01 4.36
CA TYR A 673 -16.11 12.44 5.58
C TYR A 673 -14.58 12.55 5.62
N VAL A 674 -13.94 12.73 4.47
CA VAL A 674 -12.50 12.86 4.34
C VAL A 674 -12.09 14.28 4.69
N ARG A 675 -12.66 15.25 3.95
CA ARG A 675 -12.40 16.68 4.12
C ARG A 675 -13.38 17.25 5.14
N THR A 676 -12.92 17.46 6.37
CA THR A 676 -13.77 18.01 7.45
C THR A 676 -14.06 19.49 7.21
N SER A 677 -15.17 20.01 7.75
CA SER A 677 -15.46 21.45 7.63
C SER A 677 -14.37 22.34 8.24
N THR A 678 -13.74 21.89 9.33
CA THR A 678 -12.58 22.57 9.94
C THR A 678 -11.43 22.66 8.94
N PHE A 679 -11.02 21.53 8.36
CA PHE A 679 -9.92 21.51 7.39
C PHE A 679 -10.23 22.37 6.15
N VAL A 680 -11.44 22.24 5.60
CA VAL A 680 -11.84 23.02 4.41
C VAL A 680 -11.87 24.52 4.71
N GLN A 681 -12.31 24.94 5.89
CA GLN A 681 -12.28 26.35 6.30
C GLN A 681 -10.83 26.85 6.38
N GLU A 682 -9.97 26.14 7.11
CA GLU A 682 -8.58 26.54 7.28
C GLU A 682 -7.84 26.56 5.93
N GLU A 683 -8.05 25.57 5.07
CA GLU A 683 -7.42 25.50 3.74
C GLU A 683 -7.88 26.66 2.85
N TRP A 684 -9.16 26.99 2.91
CA TRP A 684 -9.70 28.12 2.18
C TRP A 684 -9.10 29.45 2.65
N ASP A 685 -9.08 29.69 3.96
CA ASP A 685 -8.61 30.95 4.53
C ASP A 685 -7.09 31.12 4.37
N ASN A 686 -6.34 30.02 4.50
CA ASN A 686 -4.88 30.07 4.48
C ASN A 686 -4.32 30.05 3.06
N ILE A 687 -4.93 29.29 2.14
CA ILE A 687 -4.37 29.06 0.80
C ILE A 687 -5.36 29.46 -0.29
N LEU A 688 -6.48 28.74 -0.43
CA LEU A 688 -7.27 28.76 -1.67
C LEU A 688 -7.88 30.13 -1.99
N SER A 689 -8.38 30.86 -0.99
CA SER A 689 -8.94 32.20 -1.18
C SER A 689 -7.92 33.24 -1.66
N LYS A 690 -6.62 32.94 -1.55
CA LYS A 690 -5.52 33.81 -1.93
C LYS A 690 -4.98 33.54 -3.33
N LEU A 691 -5.39 32.44 -3.96
CA LEU A 691 -4.94 32.05 -5.30
C LEU A 691 -5.54 32.98 -6.36
N ASP A 692 -4.78 33.25 -7.42
CA ASP A 692 -5.19 34.15 -8.49
C ASP A 692 -6.48 33.69 -9.17
N ILE A 693 -6.65 32.39 -9.38
CA ILE A 693 -7.86 31.82 -9.98
C ILE A 693 -9.13 32.13 -9.17
N VAL A 694 -9.00 32.31 -7.85
CA VAL A 694 -10.09 32.67 -6.93
C VAL A 694 -10.26 34.18 -6.84
N LYS A 695 -9.16 34.94 -6.69
CA LYS A 695 -9.19 36.41 -6.58
C LYS A 695 -9.69 37.09 -7.85
N ASN A 696 -9.30 36.56 -9.01
CA ASN A 696 -9.62 37.13 -10.31
C ASN A 696 -10.89 36.54 -10.93
N ASP A 697 -11.58 35.64 -10.22
CA ASP A 697 -12.74 34.92 -10.73
C ASP A 697 -12.48 34.30 -12.11
N GLU A 698 -11.46 33.46 -12.22
CA GLU A 698 -11.10 32.80 -13.48
C GLU A 698 -12.08 31.69 -13.84
N LEU A 699 -13.32 32.06 -14.20
CA LEU A 699 -14.44 31.15 -14.43
C LEU A 699 -14.18 30.10 -15.53
N SER A 700 -13.22 30.35 -16.43
CA SER A 700 -12.79 29.39 -17.47
C SER A 700 -11.78 28.37 -16.99
N ASN A 701 -11.13 28.58 -15.84
CA ASN A 701 -10.25 27.60 -15.23
C ASN A 701 -11.08 26.51 -14.56
N SER A 702 -10.97 25.29 -15.08
CA SER A 702 -11.83 24.16 -14.67
C SER A 702 -11.63 23.77 -13.19
N TRP A 703 -10.44 23.98 -12.63
CA TRP A 703 -10.14 23.69 -11.23
C TRP A 703 -10.90 24.59 -10.26
N LEU A 704 -11.26 25.81 -10.68
CA LEU A 704 -12.04 26.74 -9.86
C LEU A 704 -13.39 26.12 -9.43
N SER A 705 -14.00 25.34 -10.32
CA SER A 705 -15.24 24.61 -10.02
C SER A 705 -15.07 23.58 -8.90
N LEU A 706 -13.91 22.91 -8.84
CA LEU A 706 -13.62 21.93 -7.80
C LEU A 706 -13.34 22.60 -6.46
N LEU A 707 -12.58 23.71 -6.46
CA LEU A 707 -12.31 24.49 -5.26
C LEU A 707 -13.60 25.02 -4.62
N TYR A 708 -14.49 25.62 -5.41
CA TYR A 708 -15.77 26.11 -4.89
C TYR A 708 -16.71 24.99 -4.46
N LEU A 709 -16.66 23.82 -5.11
CA LEU A 709 -17.42 22.66 -4.66
C LEU A 709 -16.95 22.18 -3.28
N SER A 710 -15.64 22.09 -3.04
CA SER A 710 -15.10 21.83 -1.70
C SER A 710 -15.55 22.92 -0.71
N TYR A 711 -15.44 24.19 -1.10
CA TYR A 711 -15.81 25.34 -0.27
C TYR A 711 -17.30 25.42 0.11
N ALA A 712 -18.20 24.76 -0.64
CA ALA A 712 -19.61 24.70 -0.28
C ALA A 712 -19.86 24.08 1.11
N ARG A 713 -18.91 23.32 1.66
CA ARG A 713 -18.92 22.81 3.05
C ARG A 713 -18.83 23.90 4.12
N VAL A 714 -18.35 25.07 3.73
CA VAL A 714 -18.10 26.23 4.60
C VAL A 714 -19.09 27.34 4.26
N ASN A 715 -19.15 27.73 2.99
CA ASN A 715 -20.04 28.78 2.51
C ASN A 715 -20.80 28.31 1.26
N LYS A 716 -21.83 27.51 1.52
CA LYS A 716 -22.74 26.97 0.50
C LYS A 716 -23.33 28.05 -0.42
N ALA A 717 -23.76 29.18 0.14
CA ALA A 717 -24.42 30.24 -0.65
C ALA A 717 -23.48 30.82 -1.72
N GLN A 718 -22.27 31.20 -1.32
CA GLN A 718 -21.27 31.74 -2.25
C GLN A 718 -20.82 30.69 -3.27
N ALA A 719 -20.54 29.47 -2.80
CA ALA A 719 -20.12 28.38 -3.66
C ALA A 719 -21.15 28.06 -4.75
N LEU A 720 -22.45 28.00 -4.42
CA LEU A 720 -23.51 27.76 -5.40
C LEU A 720 -23.58 28.88 -6.46
N VAL A 721 -23.40 30.15 -6.07
CA VAL A 721 -23.31 31.26 -7.03
C VAL A 721 -22.14 31.06 -7.99
N LYS A 722 -20.95 30.76 -7.45
CA LYS A 722 -19.72 30.60 -8.24
C LYS A 722 -19.77 29.38 -9.16
N LEU A 723 -20.31 28.26 -8.68
CA LEU A 723 -20.53 27.06 -9.49
C LEU A 723 -21.49 27.28 -10.65
N ASN A 724 -22.47 28.18 -10.52
CA ASN A 724 -23.34 28.57 -11.65
C ASN A 724 -22.59 29.45 -12.66
N GLN A 725 -21.62 30.26 -12.22
CA GLN A 725 -20.88 31.20 -13.06
C GLN A 725 -19.71 30.56 -13.82
N CYS A 726 -19.07 29.51 -13.29
CA CYS A 726 -17.94 28.82 -13.95
C CYS A 726 -18.30 28.53 -15.41
N THR A 727 -17.47 28.85 -16.40
CA THR A 727 -17.76 28.54 -17.81
C THR A 727 -17.27 27.15 -18.19
N THR A 728 -16.23 26.65 -17.50
CA THR A 728 -15.68 25.30 -17.64
C THR A 728 -15.77 24.54 -16.33
N MET A 729 -16.13 23.26 -16.38
CA MET A 729 -16.13 22.36 -15.21
C MET A 729 -14.88 21.47 -15.21
N MET A 730 -14.45 21.05 -14.02
CA MET A 730 -13.36 20.08 -13.86
C MET A 730 -13.63 18.80 -14.66
N ASN A 731 -12.59 18.24 -15.29
CA ASN A 731 -12.72 16.95 -15.98
C ASN A 731 -13.14 15.86 -14.97
N GLY A 732 -14.19 15.11 -15.29
CA GLY A 732 -14.81 14.16 -14.36
C GLY A 732 -15.89 14.78 -13.43
N LEU A 733 -16.23 16.06 -13.60
CA LEU A 733 -17.27 16.76 -12.83
C LEU A 733 -18.25 17.49 -13.77
N SER A 734 -19.54 17.20 -13.65
CA SER A 734 -20.58 17.96 -14.37
C SER A 734 -21.10 19.13 -13.53
N ARG A 735 -21.69 20.13 -14.18
CA ARG A 735 -22.28 21.28 -13.46
C ARG A 735 -23.46 20.84 -12.61
N SER A 736 -24.34 20.00 -13.15
CA SER A 736 -25.49 19.52 -12.39
C SER A 736 -25.06 18.73 -11.15
N TRP A 737 -24.03 17.88 -11.27
CA TRP A 737 -23.52 17.10 -10.15
C TRP A 737 -22.83 17.99 -9.10
N ALA A 738 -22.04 18.96 -9.54
CA ALA A 738 -21.41 19.92 -8.63
C ALA A 738 -22.45 20.69 -7.80
N LEU A 739 -23.49 21.23 -8.45
CA LEU A 739 -24.57 21.94 -7.75
C LEU A 739 -25.40 21.00 -6.86
N TYR A 740 -25.65 19.76 -7.30
CA TYR A 740 -26.37 18.76 -6.51
C TYR A 740 -25.62 18.43 -5.23
N MET A 741 -24.31 18.19 -5.30
CA MET A 741 -23.46 17.91 -4.15
C MET A 741 -23.36 19.14 -3.23
N ALA A 742 -23.02 20.31 -3.78
CA ALA A 742 -22.88 21.55 -3.01
C ALA A 742 -24.15 21.97 -2.26
N ALA A 743 -25.33 21.75 -2.86
CA ALA A 743 -26.60 22.12 -2.24
C ALA A 743 -26.97 21.24 -1.02
N GLN A 744 -26.32 20.09 -0.86
CA GLN A 744 -26.58 19.11 0.20
C GLN A 744 -25.57 19.17 1.36
N TYR A 745 -24.53 20.01 1.23
CA TYR A 745 -23.57 20.29 2.30
C TYR A 745 -24.14 21.13 3.43
#